data_AF-E5AW45-F1
#
_entry.id   AF-E5AW45-F1
#
_cell.length_a   1.000
_cell.length_b   1.000
_cell.length_c   1.000
_cell.angle_alpha   90.00
_cell.angle_beta   90.00
_cell.angle_gamma   90.00
#
_symmetry.space_group_name_H-M   'P 1'
#
loop_
_entity.id
_entity.type
_entity.pdbx_description
1 polymer ?
#
loop_
_entity_poly.entity_id
_entity_poly.type
_entity_poly.pdbx_seq_one_letter_code
_entity_poly.pdbx_strand_id
1 'polypeptide(L)'
;MPATSMHQEDKQSANGLNLSPLERIKIEKHYGGGATLAFISNQHDELAQVLSRADILKIASYDCAAQALQAVLDCGPMLGKRGFSRADIVRIAGNGGGAQALYSVLDVEPTLGKRGFSQVDVVKIAGGGAQALHTVLEIGPTLGERGFSRGDIVTIAGNNGGAQALQAVLELEPTLRERGFNQADIVKIAGNGGGAQALQAVLDVEPALGKRGFSRVDIAKIAGGGAQALQAVLGLEPTLRKRGFHPTDIIKIAGNNGGAQALQAVLDLELMLRERGFSQADIVKMASNIGGAQALQAVLNLEPALCERGFSQPDIVKMAGNSGGAQALQAVLDLELAFRERGFSQADIVKMASNIGGAQALQAVLELEPALHERGFSQANIVKMAGNSGGAQALQAVLDLELVFRERGFSQPEIVEMAGNIGGAQALHTVLDLELAFRERGVRQADIVKIVGNNGGAQALQAVFELEPTLRERGFNQATIVKIAANGGGAQALYSVLDVEPTLDKRGFSRVDIVKIAGGGAQALHTAFELEPTLRKRGFNPTDIVKIAGNKGGAQALQAVLELEPALRERGFNQATIVKMAGNAGGAQALYSVLDVEPALRERGFSQPEIVKIAGNIGGAQALHTVLELEPTLHKRGFNPTDIVKIAGNSGGAQALQAVLELEPAFRERGFGQPDIVKMASNIGGAQALQAVLELEPALRERGFSQPDIVEMAGNIGGAQALQAVLELEPAFRERGFSQSDIVKIAGNIGGAQALQAVLELEPTLRESDFRQADIVNIAGNDGSTQALKAVIEHGPRLRQRGFNRASIVKIAGNSGGAQALQAVLKHGPTLDERGFNLTNIVKIAGNGGGAQALKAVIEHGPTLQQRGFNLTDIVEMAGKGGGAQALKAVLEHGPTLRQRGFNLIDIVEMASNTGGAQALKTVLEHGPTLRQRDLSLIDIVEIASNGGAQALKAVLKYGPVLMQAGRSNEEIVHVAARRGGAGRIRKMVALLLERQ
;
A
#
# COMPACT_ATOMS: atom_id res chain seq x y z
N MET A 1 24.08 -61.75 54.00
CA MET A 1 24.68 -60.54 54.60
C MET A 1 24.08 -59.33 53.90
N PRO A 2 23.30 -58.48 54.59
CA PRO A 2 22.67 -57.32 53.99
C PRO A 2 23.45 -56.03 54.29
N ALA A 3 23.52 -55.13 53.31
CA ALA A 3 23.94 -53.73 53.48
C ALA A 3 23.00 -52.89 52.58
N THR A 4 21.95 -52.28 53.14
CA THR A 4 21.87 -50.85 53.51
C THR A 4 22.04 -49.88 52.34
N SER A 5 20.92 -49.39 51.77
CA SER A 5 20.57 -47.96 51.70
C SER A 5 19.40 -47.73 50.73
N MET A 6 18.18 -47.65 51.26
CA MET A 6 17.05 -46.98 50.59
C MET A 6 16.08 -46.48 51.66
N HIS A 7 16.52 -45.48 52.43
CA HIS A 7 15.68 -44.72 53.36
C HIS A 7 16.21 -43.28 53.38
N GLN A 8 15.86 -42.45 52.39
CA GLN A 8 15.80 -40.98 52.58
C GLN A 8 15.15 -40.11 51.48
N GLU A 9 14.37 -40.59 50.51
CA GLU A 9 13.86 -39.70 49.43
C GLU A 9 12.35 -39.35 49.41
N ASP A 10 11.47 -40.02 50.16
CA ASP A 10 10.00 -39.82 49.96
C ASP A 10 9.28 -38.96 51.02
N LYS A 11 9.86 -37.82 51.45
CA LYS A 11 9.14 -36.85 52.32
C LYS A 11 9.33 -35.36 51.98
N GLN A 12 9.55 -35.00 50.72
CA GLN A 12 9.66 -33.58 50.30
C GLN A 12 8.68 -33.07 49.22
N SER A 13 7.67 -33.83 48.77
CA SER A 13 6.88 -33.46 47.58
C SER A 13 5.40 -33.12 47.82
N ALA A 14 5.07 -32.32 48.84
CA ALA A 14 3.66 -31.95 49.07
C ALA A 14 3.31 -30.46 49.25
N ASN A 15 4.24 -29.49 49.35
CA ASN A 15 3.87 -28.07 49.52
C ASN A 15 4.99 -27.10 49.05
N GLY A 16 5.12 -26.88 47.74
CA GLY A 16 6.01 -25.83 47.22
C GLY A 16 6.10 -25.80 45.70
N LEU A 17 6.17 -24.59 45.13
CA LEU A 17 6.36 -24.33 43.69
C LEU A 17 7.52 -25.20 43.17
N ASN A 18 7.23 -26.21 42.36
CA ASN A 18 8.25 -27.14 41.89
C ASN A 18 9.13 -26.44 40.83
N LEU A 19 10.17 -25.76 41.30
CA LEU A 19 11.13 -25.01 40.49
C LEU A 19 12.18 -25.98 39.95
N SER A 20 12.42 -25.93 38.64
CA SER A 20 13.54 -26.65 38.03
C SER A 20 14.88 -26.15 38.60
N PRO A 21 15.95 -26.97 38.56
CA PRO A 21 17.28 -26.54 39.00
C PRO A 21 17.74 -25.24 38.30
N LEU A 22 17.44 -25.10 37.02
CA LEU A 22 17.73 -23.91 36.22
C LEU A 22 16.97 -22.67 36.70
N GLU A 23 15.69 -22.81 37.08
CA GLU A 23 14.90 -21.71 37.62
C GLU A 23 15.41 -21.28 39.00
N ARG A 24 15.78 -22.23 39.87
CA ARG A 24 16.40 -21.90 41.17
C ARG A 24 17.70 -21.12 40.98
N ILE A 25 18.59 -21.59 40.11
CA ILE A 25 19.86 -20.90 39.81
C ILE A 25 19.59 -19.49 39.25
N LYS A 26 18.58 -19.33 38.40
CA LYS A 26 18.18 -18.01 37.87
C LYS A 26 17.67 -17.06 38.95
N ILE A 27 17.12 -17.54 40.05
CA ILE A 27 16.68 -16.70 41.18
C ILE A 27 17.84 -16.45 42.15
N GLU A 28 18.64 -17.47 42.47
CA GLU A 28 19.77 -17.36 43.42
C GLU A 28 20.85 -16.40 42.98
N LYS A 29 21.05 -16.20 41.67
CA LYS A 29 22.04 -15.25 41.15
C LYS A 29 21.72 -13.78 41.48
N HIS A 30 20.48 -13.47 41.88
CA HIS A 30 20.08 -12.11 42.24
C HIS A 30 20.38 -11.80 43.70
N TYR A 31 20.61 -10.52 44.00
CA TYR A 31 20.88 -10.09 45.37
C TYR A 31 19.66 -10.37 46.26
N GLY A 32 19.84 -11.14 47.34
CA GLY A 32 18.74 -11.63 48.16
C GLY A 32 17.98 -12.84 47.58
N GLY A 33 18.51 -13.50 46.55
CA GLY A 33 17.88 -14.64 45.88
C GLY A 33 17.56 -15.82 46.80
N GLY A 34 18.45 -16.14 47.75
CA GLY A 34 18.19 -17.18 48.77
C GLY A 34 16.98 -16.87 49.66
N ALA A 35 16.84 -15.62 50.11
CA ALA A 35 15.67 -15.18 50.86
C ALA A 35 14.40 -15.20 50.00
N THR A 36 14.53 -14.89 48.71
CA THR A 36 13.42 -14.96 47.74
C THR A 36 12.94 -16.39 47.54
N LEU A 37 13.84 -17.36 47.37
CA LEU A 37 13.47 -18.78 47.28
C LEU A 37 12.76 -19.26 48.55
N ALA A 38 13.30 -18.93 49.73
CA ALA A 38 12.68 -19.28 51.00
C ALA A 38 11.27 -18.66 51.14
N PHE A 39 11.10 -17.40 50.72
CA PHE A 39 9.81 -16.72 50.74
C PHE A 39 8.80 -17.39 49.80
N ILE A 40 9.18 -17.71 48.56
CA ILE A 40 8.31 -18.39 47.60
C ILE A 40 7.87 -19.76 48.12
N SER A 41 8.76 -20.50 48.77
CA SER A 41 8.42 -21.79 49.38
C SER A 41 7.50 -21.64 50.59
N ASN A 42 7.73 -20.65 51.45
CA ASN A 42 6.95 -20.47 52.68
C ASN A 42 5.56 -19.85 52.42
N GLN A 43 5.43 -18.98 51.41
CA GLN A 43 4.21 -18.23 51.08
C GLN A 43 3.56 -18.70 49.78
N HIS A 44 3.82 -19.96 49.38
CA HIS A 44 3.35 -20.52 48.11
C HIS A 44 1.84 -20.33 47.90
N ASP A 45 1.04 -20.72 48.89
CA ASP A 45 -0.42 -20.76 48.75
C ASP A 45 -1.02 -19.36 48.70
N GLU A 46 -0.46 -18.40 49.43
CA GLU A 46 -0.88 -16.98 49.35
C GLU A 46 -0.50 -16.38 48.00
N LEU A 47 0.73 -16.62 47.52
CA LEU A 47 1.17 -16.12 46.22
C LEU A 47 0.33 -16.70 45.07
N ALA A 48 -0.01 -17.99 45.13
CA ALA A 48 -0.80 -18.66 44.10
C ALA A 48 -2.24 -18.12 43.97
N GLN A 49 -2.77 -17.46 45.01
CA GLN A 49 -4.08 -16.81 44.95
C GLN A 49 -4.07 -15.50 44.15
N VAL A 50 -2.92 -14.82 44.07
CA VAL A 50 -2.82 -13.48 43.48
C VAL A 50 -2.00 -13.45 42.19
N LEU A 51 -1.08 -14.40 42.03
CA LEU A 51 -0.10 -14.45 40.95
C LEU A 51 -0.07 -15.82 40.27
N SER A 52 0.19 -15.84 38.97
CA SER A 52 0.55 -17.10 38.29
C SER A 52 2.01 -17.48 38.57
N ARG A 53 2.36 -18.74 38.31
CA ARG A 53 3.76 -19.22 38.31
C ARG A 53 4.69 -18.32 37.49
N ALA A 54 4.25 -17.92 36.29
CA ALA A 54 5.02 -17.06 35.41
C ALA A 54 5.25 -15.66 36.03
N ASP A 55 4.24 -15.11 36.70
CA ASP A 55 4.36 -13.80 37.36
C ASP A 55 5.33 -13.86 38.55
N ILE A 56 5.25 -14.93 39.35
CA ILE A 56 6.17 -15.14 40.49
C ILE A 56 7.60 -15.21 39.99
N LEU A 57 7.86 -15.99 38.94
CA LEU A 57 9.20 -16.09 38.34
C LEU A 57 9.69 -14.76 37.76
N LYS A 58 8.79 -13.96 37.19
CA LYS A 58 9.12 -12.64 36.64
C LYS A 58 9.47 -11.63 37.72
N ILE A 59 8.80 -11.66 38.87
CA ILE A 59 9.16 -10.80 40.01
C ILE A 59 10.46 -11.32 40.67
N ALA A 60 10.62 -12.64 40.76
CA ALA A 60 11.80 -13.29 41.36
C ALA A 60 13.10 -13.10 40.55
N SER A 61 13.02 -12.61 39.31
CA SER A 61 14.20 -12.28 38.49
C SER A 61 14.78 -10.89 38.76
N TYR A 62 14.43 -10.27 39.89
CA TYR A 62 14.95 -8.98 40.33
C TYR A 62 15.56 -9.08 41.73
N ASP A 63 16.48 -8.17 42.03
CA ASP A 63 17.09 -8.09 43.36
C ASP A 63 16.04 -7.77 44.42
N CYS A 64 16.20 -8.32 45.63
CA CYS A 64 15.30 -8.06 46.76
C CYS A 64 13.83 -8.46 46.46
N ALA A 65 13.62 -9.45 45.60
CA ALA A 65 12.28 -9.87 45.17
C ALA A 65 11.40 -10.41 46.30
N ALA A 66 11.96 -10.93 47.39
CA ALA A 66 11.18 -11.30 48.58
C ALA A 66 10.33 -10.12 49.10
N GLN A 67 10.90 -8.92 49.19
CA GLN A 67 10.15 -7.73 49.60
C GLN A 67 9.11 -7.31 48.54
N ALA A 68 9.44 -7.47 47.26
CA ALA A 68 8.49 -7.16 46.18
C ALA A 68 7.28 -8.10 46.19
N LEU A 69 7.51 -9.39 46.40
CA LEU A 69 6.45 -10.40 46.54
C LEU A 69 5.58 -10.12 47.77
N GLN A 70 6.16 -9.76 48.92
CA GLN A 70 5.39 -9.33 50.09
C GLN A 70 4.55 -8.08 49.78
N ALA A 71 5.12 -7.08 49.11
CA ALA A 71 4.38 -5.87 48.75
C ALA A 71 3.21 -6.16 47.79
N VAL A 72 3.31 -7.19 46.93
CA VAL A 72 2.18 -7.65 46.09
C VAL A 72 1.06 -8.22 46.94
N LEU A 73 1.37 -9.03 47.96
CA LEU A 73 0.37 -9.57 48.87
C LEU A 73 -0.32 -8.44 49.66
N ASP A 74 0.45 -7.46 50.13
CA ASP A 74 -0.05 -6.35 50.94
C ASP A 74 -0.89 -5.36 50.10
N CYS A 75 -0.38 -4.94 48.94
CA CYS A 75 -0.97 -3.85 48.14
C CYS A 75 -1.89 -4.35 47.03
N GLY A 76 -1.62 -5.53 46.47
CA GLY A 76 -2.28 -6.05 45.27
C GLY A 76 -3.80 -6.08 45.36
N PRO A 77 -4.41 -6.64 46.42
CA PRO A 77 -5.87 -6.67 46.58
C PRO A 77 -6.50 -5.26 46.64
N MET A 78 -5.82 -4.30 47.27
CA MET A 78 -6.29 -2.92 47.35
C MET A 78 -6.17 -2.20 46.01
N LEU A 79 -5.05 -2.37 45.30
CA LEU A 79 -4.84 -1.79 43.97
C LEU A 79 -5.81 -2.39 42.94
N GLY A 80 -6.12 -3.69 43.04
CA GLY A 80 -7.15 -4.34 42.22
C GLY A 80 -8.51 -3.67 42.36
N LYS A 81 -8.91 -3.30 43.59
CA LYS A 81 -10.15 -2.54 43.84
C LYS A 81 -10.11 -1.10 43.29
N ARG A 82 -8.92 -0.55 43.04
CA ARG A 82 -8.71 0.77 42.43
C ARG A 82 -8.53 0.71 40.92
N GLY A 83 -8.77 -0.45 40.30
CA GLY A 83 -8.78 -0.63 38.85
C GLY A 83 -7.43 -1.00 38.23
N PHE A 84 -6.40 -1.32 39.03
CA PHE A 84 -5.15 -1.86 38.50
C PHE A 84 -5.30 -3.34 38.17
N SER A 85 -4.85 -3.76 36.99
CA SER A 85 -4.87 -5.17 36.62
C SER A 85 -3.76 -5.97 37.31
N ARG A 86 -3.88 -7.31 37.34
CA ARG A 86 -2.78 -8.20 37.78
C ARG A 86 -1.49 -7.93 37.01
N ALA A 87 -1.61 -7.69 35.69
CA ALA A 87 -0.47 -7.40 34.84
C ALA A 87 0.22 -6.09 35.20
N ASP A 88 -0.55 -5.06 35.61
CA ASP A 88 0.00 -3.78 36.05
C ASP A 88 0.75 -3.92 37.38
N ILE A 89 0.17 -4.65 38.33
CA ILE A 89 0.80 -4.94 39.63
C ILE A 89 2.13 -5.68 39.42
N VAL A 90 2.15 -6.71 38.57
CA VAL A 90 3.37 -7.46 38.24
C VAL A 90 4.41 -6.58 37.54
N ARG A 91 3.97 -5.64 36.68
CA ARG A 91 4.88 -4.71 36.00
C ARG A 91 5.54 -3.73 36.97
N ILE A 92 4.83 -3.28 38.00
CA ILE A 92 5.38 -2.40 39.04
C ILE A 92 6.30 -3.19 39.99
N ALA A 93 5.88 -4.38 40.41
CA ALA A 93 6.62 -5.23 41.35
C ALA A 93 7.92 -5.79 40.75
N GLY A 94 7.89 -6.19 39.48
CA GLY A 94 9.01 -6.79 38.77
C GLY A 94 9.97 -5.73 38.24
N ASN A 95 10.53 -4.91 39.12
CA ASN A 95 11.54 -3.89 38.84
C ASN A 95 12.45 -3.67 40.06
N GLY A 96 13.62 -3.06 39.86
CA GLY A 96 14.48 -2.64 40.96
C GLY A 96 13.77 -1.62 41.87
N GLY A 97 13.57 -1.97 43.15
CA GLY A 97 12.79 -1.17 44.09
C GLY A 97 11.26 -1.30 43.93
N GLY A 98 10.79 -2.36 43.28
CA GLY A 98 9.36 -2.60 42.99
C GLY A 98 8.48 -2.67 44.24
N ALA A 99 9.01 -3.12 45.38
CA ALA A 99 8.31 -3.11 46.67
C ALA A 99 7.92 -1.68 47.08
N GLN A 100 8.90 -0.77 47.11
CA GLN A 100 8.68 0.64 47.45
C GLN A 100 7.77 1.32 46.43
N ALA A 101 7.90 0.98 45.14
CA ALA A 101 7.03 1.51 44.09
C ALA A 101 5.57 1.11 44.32
N LEU A 102 5.28 -0.15 44.67
CA LEU A 102 3.93 -0.63 44.98
C LEU A 102 3.29 0.12 46.15
N TYR A 103 4.00 0.25 47.27
CA TYR A 103 3.49 1.02 48.41
C TYR A 103 3.26 2.49 48.04
N SER A 104 4.16 3.09 47.26
CA SER A 104 4.02 4.48 46.82
C SER A 104 2.81 4.65 45.91
N VAL A 105 2.56 3.73 44.98
CA VAL A 105 1.35 3.77 44.13
C VAL A 105 0.09 3.77 44.99
N LEU A 106 0.03 2.91 46.01
CA LEU A 106 -1.13 2.85 46.91
C LEU A 106 -1.34 4.18 47.68
N ASP A 107 -0.27 4.89 48.01
CA ASP A 107 -0.33 6.19 48.70
C ASP A 107 -0.71 7.35 47.75
N VAL A 108 -0.05 7.44 46.59
CA VAL A 108 -0.10 8.63 45.72
C VAL A 108 -1.22 8.60 44.68
N GLU A 109 -1.70 7.42 44.29
CA GLU A 109 -2.66 7.25 43.19
C GLU A 109 -3.96 8.06 43.36
N PRO A 110 -4.60 8.13 44.54
CA PRO A 110 -5.83 8.91 44.70
C PRO A 110 -5.62 10.40 44.38
N THR A 111 -4.44 10.93 44.68
CA THR A 111 -4.09 12.33 44.42
C THR A 111 -3.74 12.54 42.95
N LEU A 112 -3.00 11.62 42.34
CA LEU A 112 -2.70 11.65 40.91
C LEU A 112 -3.96 11.51 40.04
N GLY A 113 -4.88 10.63 40.42
CA GLY A 113 -6.18 10.46 39.76
C GLY A 113 -7.02 11.74 39.77
N LYS A 114 -7.05 12.47 40.89
CA LYS A 114 -7.70 13.80 40.98
C LYS A 114 -7.04 14.85 40.09
N ARG A 115 -5.75 14.71 39.78
CA ARG A 115 -5.02 15.55 38.82
C ARG A 115 -5.15 15.04 37.38
N GLY A 116 -5.98 14.03 37.16
CA GLY A 116 -6.33 13.50 35.85
C GLY A 116 -5.27 12.59 35.23
N PHE A 117 -4.40 11.97 36.03
CA PHE A 117 -3.55 10.87 35.57
C PHE A 117 -4.37 9.57 35.60
N SER A 118 -4.31 8.80 34.51
CA SER A 118 -4.96 7.48 34.44
C SER A 118 -4.16 6.42 35.19
N GLN A 119 -4.76 5.25 35.44
CA GLN A 119 -4.03 4.10 36.00
C GLN A 119 -2.83 3.73 35.12
N VAL A 120 -2.98 3.79 33.80
CA VAL A 120 -1.88 3.53 32.85
C VAL A 120 -0.73 4.52 33.01
N ASP A 121 -1.04 5.79 33.25
CA ASP A 121 -0.03 6.82 33.51
C ASP A 121 0.70 6.55 34.84
N VAL A 122 -0.04 6.18 35.89
CA VAL A 122 0.54 5.83 37.19
C VAL A 122 1.46 4.61 37.09
N VAL A 123 1.07 3.57 36.35
CA VAL A 123 1.91 2.39 36.09
C VAL A 123 3.19 2.78 35.36
N LYS A 124 3.11 3.68 34.37
CA LYS A 124 4.29 4.17 33.66
C LYS A 124 5.22 4.95 34.57
N ILE A 125 4.70 5.90 35.36
CA ILE A 125 5.50 6.70 36.29
C ILE A 125 6.18 5.80 37.34
N ALA A 126 5.47 4.78 37.83
CA ALA A 126 6.03 3.81 38.78
C ALA A 126 7.21 3.01 38.20
N GLY A 127 7.34 2.93 36.87
CA GLY A 127 8.52 2.39 36.18
C GLY A 127 9.80 3.19 36.46
N GLY A 128 9.70 4.48 36.78
CA GLY A 128 10.83 5.30 37.26
C GLY A 128 11.10 5.17 38.76
N GLY A 129 10.32 4.34 39.47
CA GLY A 129 10.45 4.06 40.89
C GLY A 129 9.58 4.96 41.79
N ALA A 130 9.59 4.64 43.09
CA ALA A 130 8.81 5.34 44.12
C ALA A 130 9.01 6.86 44.12
N GLN A 131 10.27 7.32 44.05
CA GLN A 131 10.59 8.75 44.07
C GLN A 131 10.03 9.49 42.84
N ALA A 132 9.91 8.84 41.69
CA ALA A 132 9.32 9.47 40.51
C ALA A 132 7.85 9.83 40.73
N LEU A 133 7.07 8.94 41.37
CA LEU A 133 5.67 9.21 41.72
C LEU A 133 5.53 10.44 42.63
N HIS A 134 6.33 10.51 43.69
CA HIS A 134 6.32 11.65 44.60
C HIS A 134 6.80 12.94 43.92
N THR A 135 7.81 12.86 43.06
CA THR A 135 8.31 14.01 42.31
C THR A 135 7.26 14.55 41.33
N VAL A 136 6.51 13.69 40.65
CA VAL A 136 5.38 14.12 39.79
C VAL A 136 4.31 14.85 40.61
N LEU A 137 4.01 14.39 41.82
CA LEU A 137 3.10 15.09 42.72
C LEU A 137 3.63 16.46 43.17
N GLU A 138 4.93 16.57 43.41
CA GLU A 138 5.53 17.81 43.90
C GLU A 138 5.68 18.87 42.79
N ILE A 139 6.31 18.52 41.66
CA ILE A 139 6.72 19.50 40.63
C ILE A 139 5.90 19.43 39.34
N GLY A 140 5.02 18.44 39.18
CA GLY A 140 4.15 18.31 38.01
C GLY A 140 3.30 19.56 37.70
N PRO A 141 2.69 20.25 38.69
CA PRO A 141 1.97 21.50 38.45
C PRO A 141 2.87 22.60 37.86
N THR A 142 4.07 22.78 38.40
CA THR A 142 5.04 23.77 37.94
C THR A 142 5.50 23.48 36.51
N LEU A 143 5.70 22.22 36.15
CA LEU A 143 6.01 21.83 34.77
C LEU A 143 4.83 22.10 33.83
N GLY A 144 3.59 21.86 34.30
CA GLY A 144 2.36 22.20 33.57
C GLY A 144 2.26 23.69 33.25
N GLU A 145 2.59 24.57 34.20
CA GLU A 145 2.65 26.01 33.99
C GLU A 145 3.70 26.43 32.95
N ARG A 146 4.77 25.63 32.79
CA ARG A 146 5.80 25.81 31.75
C ARG A 146 5.43 25.20 30.39
N GLY A 147 4.19 24.70 30.26
CA GLY A 147 3.64 24.17 29.01
C GLY A 147 3.82 22.67 28.81
N PHE A 148 4.45 21.95 29.75
CA PHE A 148 4.60 20.50 29.65
C PHE A 148 3.25 19.81 29.85
N SER A 149 2.89 18.95 28.90
CA SER A 149 1.66 18.18 28.98
C SER A 149 1.75 17.08 30.04
N ARG A 150 0.61 16.55 30.48
CA ARG A 150 0.59 15.34 31.33
C ARG A 150 1.34 14.17 30.67
N GLY A 151 1.19 14.02 29.36
CA GLY A 151 1.90 12.99 28.59
C GLY A 151 3.42 13.17 28.62
N ASP A 152 3.87 14.42 28.54
CA ASP A 152 5.29 14.78 28.60
C ASP A 152 5.87 14.40 29.96
N ILE A 153 5.17 14.75 31.05
CA ILE A 153 5.57 14.43 32.42
C ILE A 153 5.66 12.91 32.62
N VAL A 154 4.67 12.16 32.13
CA VAL A 154 4.68 10.68 32.21
C VAL A 154 5.86 10.09 31.45
N THR A 155 6.21 10.64 30.29
CA THR A 155 7.34 10.18 29.47
C THR A 155 8.68 10.44 30.17
N ILE A 156 8.85 11.61 30.78
CA ILE A 156 10.08 11.96 31.51
C ILE A 156 10.21 11.10 32.78
N ALA A 157 9.11 10.92 33.52
CA ALA A 157 9.12 10.24 34.81
C ALA A 157 9.25 8.71 34.71
N GLY A 158 8.82 8.11 33.59
CA GLY A 158 8.57 6.67 33.53
C GLY A 158 9.80 5.76 33.41
N ASN A 159 10.99 6.33 33.24
CA ASN A 159 12.23 5.56 33.10
C ASN A 159 13.10 5.63 34.36
N ASN A 160 14.03 4.69 34.49
CA ASN A 160 14.99 4.67 35.61
C ASN A 160 15.71 6.03 35.74
N GLY A 161 15.58 6.63 36.92
CA GLY A 161 16.07 7.99 37.18
C GLY A 161 15.07 9.10 36.85
N GLY A 162 13.78 8.77 36.69
CA GLY A 162 12.74 9.71 36.27
C GLY A 162 12.55 10.90 37.23
N ALA A 163 12.75 10.70 38.54
CA ALA A 163 12.74 11.79 39.51
C ALA A 163 13.84 12.83 39.20
N GLN A 164 15.08 12.35 39.00
CA GLN A 164 16.23 13.17 38.63
C GLN A 164 16.00 13.83 37.26
N ALA A 165 15.39 13.13 36.31
CA ALA A 165 15.08 13.68 35.00
C ALA A 165 14.07 14.83 35.08
N LEU A 166 12.99 14.68 35.86
CA LEU A 166 12.01 15.75 36.07
C LEU A 166 12.65 16.97 36.75
N GLN A 167 13.49 16.76 37.76
CA GLN A 167 14.22 17.84 38.44
C GLN A 167 15.17 18.55 37.47
N ALA A 168 15.94 17.80 36.68
CA ALA A 168 16.84 18.36 35.68
C ALA A 168 16.08 19.13 34.57
N VAL A 169 14.90 18.66 34.15
CA VAL A 169 14.04 19.43 33.22
C VAL A 169 13.63 20.75 33.87
N LEU A 170 13.17 20.74 35.12
CA LEU A 170 12.76 21.96 35.81
C LEU A 170 13.93 22.97 35.95
N GLU A 171 15.15 22.49 36.15
CA GLU A 171 16.34 23.33 36.30
C GLU A 171 16.88 23.84 34.95
N LEU A 172 17.04 22.96 33.95
CA LEU A 172 17.81 23.23 32.73
C LEU A 172 16.97 23.74 31.55
N GLU A 173 15.65 23.53 31.58
CA GLU A 173 14.76 23.87 30.47
C GLU A 173 14.81 25.35 30.03
N PRO A 174 14.88 26.36 30.91
CA PRO A 174 14.99 27.76 30.49
C PRO A 174 16.24 27.99 29.62
N THR A 175 17.39 27.48 30.06
CA THR A 175 18.67 27.58 29.33
C THR A 175 18.61 26.84 28.00
N LEU A 176 17.97 25.67 27.96
CA LEU A 176 17.80 24.90 26.72
C LEU A 176 16.91 25.62 25.71
N ARG A 177 15.83 26.27 26.15
CA ARG A 177 14.97 27.08 25.27
C ARG A 177 15.68 28.31 24.74
N GLU A 178 16.48 28.99 25.57
CA GLU A 178 17.32 30.10 25.12
C GLU A 178 18.34 29.66 24.05
N ARG A 179 18.86 28.43 24.19
CA ARG A 179 19.69 27.78 23.16
C ARG A 179 18.87 27.15 22.03
N GLY A 180 17.57 27.41 21.97
CA GLY A 180 16.65 27.07 20.88
C GLY A 180 16.34 25.59 20.71
N PHE A 181 16.46 24.78 21.78
CA PHE A 181 15.82 23.48 21.84
C PHE A 181 14.34 23.66 22.17
N ASN A 182 13.46 23.01 21.42
CA ASN A 182 12.03 23.10 21.68
C ASN A 182 11.61 22.10 22.76
N GLN A 183 10.37 22.21 23.24
CA GLN A 183 9.82 21.33 24.26
C GLN A 183 9.87 19.84 23.86
N ALA A 184 9.58 19.51 22.60
CA ALA A 184 9.61 18.12 22.13
C ALA A 184 11.03 17.53 22.16
N ASP A 185 12.05 18.32 21.84
CA ASP A 185 13.45 17.92 21.95
C ASP A 185 13.80 17.63 23.41
N ILE A 186 13.42 18.51 24.34
CA ILE A 186 13.67 18.34 25.79
C ILE A 186 13.00 17.06 26.31
N VAL A 187 11.72 16.86 26.00
CA VAL A 187 10.98 15.66 26.41
C VAL A 187 11.63 14.40 25.84
N LYS A 188 12.07 14.42 24.57
CA LYS A 188 12.72 13.27 23.93
C LYS A 188 14.04 12.91 24.59
N ILE A 189 14.83 13.90 25.02
CA ILE A 189 16.13 13.68 25.67
C ILE A 189 15.94 13.21 27.11
N ALA A 190 15.11 13.94 27.87
CA ALA A 190 14.84 13.67 29.28
C ALA A 190 14.06 12.37 29.49
N GLY A 191 13.26 11.96 28.50
CA GLY A 191 12.45 10.75 28.51
C GLY A 191 13.23 9.45 28.35
N ASN A 192 14.55 9.45 28.29
CA ASN A 192 15.36 8.22 28.26
C ASN A 192 15.95 7.92 29.64
N GLY A 193 16.36 6.66 29.87
CA GLY A 193 17.12 6.31 31.09
C GLY A 193 18.41 7.13 31.17
N GLY A 194 18.62 7.84 32.28
CA GLY A 194 19.72 8.81 32.42
C GLY A 194 19.47 10.17 31.73
N GLY A 195 18.21 10.55 31.53
CA GLY A 195 17.81 11.79 30.86
C GLY A 195 18.37 13.06 31.51
N ALA A 196 18.53 13.09 32.84
CA ALA A 196 19.15 14.20 33.55
C ALA A 196 20.59 14.46 33.08
N GLN A 197 21.40 13.39 33.01
CA GLN A 197 22.78 13.47 32.54
C GLN A 197 22.84 13.84 31.05
N ALA A 198 21.88 13.34 30.25
CA ALA A 198 21.81 13.66 28.83
C ALA A 198 21.51 15.15 28.59
N LEU A 199 20.57 15.75 29.33
CA LEU A 199 20.27 17.18 29.25
C LEU A 199 21.49 18.04 29.62
N GLN A 200 22.19 17.67 30.70
CA GLN A 200 23.42 18.38 31.09
C GLN A 200 24.49 18.27 30.01
N ALA A 201 24.72 17.06 29.49
CA ALA A 201 25.70 16.82 28.43
C ALA A 201 25.38 17.62 27.15
N VAL A 202 24.11 17.83 26.80
CA VAL A 202 23.72 18.69 25.67
C VAL A 202 24.24 20.11 25.87
N LEU A 203 24.08 20.69 27.06
CA LEU A 203 24.57 22.05 27.34
C LEU A 203 26.10 22.13 27.26
N ASP A 204 26.80 21.07 27.64
CA ASP A 204 28.25 21.02 27.65
C ASP A 204 28.85 20.88 26.23
N VAL A 205 28.21 20.08 25.36
CA VAL A 205 28.76 19.72 24.04
C VAL A 205 28.20 20.53 22.87
N GLU A 206 27.00 21.12 23.00
CA GLU A 206 26.32 21.82 21.91
C GLU A 206 27.18 22.92 21.25
N PRO A 207 27.92 23.77 22.00
CA PRO A 207 28.76 24.78 21.37
C PRO A 207 29.87 24.18 20.49
N ALA A 208 30.41 23.02 20.88
CA ALA A 208 31.48 22.36 20.14
C ALA A 208 30.95 21.60 18.91
N LEU A 209 29.83 20.90 19.05
CA LEU A 209 29.20 20.18 17.94
C LEU A 209 28.58 21.12 16.91
N GLY A 210 28.00 22.25 17.34
CA GLY A 210 27.49 23.30 16.45
C GLY A 210 28.58 23.85 15.52
N LYS A 211 29.79 24.08 16.06
CA LYS A 211 30.97 24.49 15.25
C LYS A 211 31.41 23.44 14.23
N ARG A 212 31.03 22.17 14.41
CA ARG A 212 31.33 21.06 13.49
C ARG A 212 30.20 20.81 12.47
N GLY A 213 29.18 21.68 12.44
CA GLY A 213 28.09 21.64 11.48
C GLY A 213 26.91 20.76 11.89
N PHE A 214 26.85 20.30 13.14
CA PHE A 214 25.66 19.61 13.64
C PHE A 214 24.59 20.64 14.04
N SER A 215 23.38 20.50 13.49
CA SER A 215 22.26 21.33 13.90
C SER A 215 21.75 20.94 15.28
N ARG A 216 20.94 21.79 15.92
CA ARG A 216 20.31 21.48 17.20
C ARG A 216 19.41 20.25 17.13
N VAL A 217 18.74 20.05 15.99
CA VAL A 217 17.93 18.85 15.72
C VAL A 217 18.82 17.60 15.66
N ASP A 218 20.03 17.71 15.09
CA ASP A 218 20.98 16.60 15.05
C ASP A 218 21.50 16.28 16.45
N ILE A 219 21.82 17.30 17.25
CA ILE A 219 22.27 17.14 18.64
C ILE A 219 21.16 16.49 19.48
N ALA A 220 19.91 16.91 19.33
CA ALA A 220 18.77 16.28 20.00
C ALA A 220 18.56 14.82 19.60
N LYS A 221 18.83 14.46 18.32
CA LYS A 221 18.82 13.06 17.88
C LYS A 221 19.94 12.25 18.52
N ILE A 222 21.17 12.77 18.54
CA ILE A 222 22.33 12.11 19.17
C ILE A 222 22.09 11.90 20.68
N ALA A 223 21.53 12.91 21.35
CA ALA A 223 21.20 12.86 22.76
C ALA A 223 20.18 11.77 23.12
N GLY A 224 19.43 11.25 22.13
CA GLY A 224 18.61 10.04 22.29
C GLY A 224 19.41 8.79 22.69
N GLY A 225 20.71 8.72 22.33
CA GLY A 225 21.63 7.69 22.78
C GLY A 225 22.28 7.95 24.14
N GLY A 226 21.91 9.06 24.79
CA GLY A 226 22.39 9.45 26.11
C GLY A 226 23.66 10.33 26.12
N ALA A 227 24.09 10.71 27.32
CA ALA A 227 25.25 11.58 27.53
C ALA A 227 26.55 11.01 26.92
N GLN A 228 26.76 9.71 27.04
CA GLN A 228 27.92 9.03 26.50
C GLN A 228 27.96 9.09 24.97
N ALA A 229 26.80 9.01 24.29
CA ALA A 229 26.73 9.11 22.84
C ALA A 229 27.14 10.50 22.35
N LEU A 230 26.70 11.56 23.04
CA LEU A 230 27.13 12.93 22.75
C LEU A 230 28.64 13.10 22.88
N GLN A 231 29.23 12.59 23.96
CA GLN A 231 30.68 12.63 24.18
C GLN A 231 31.43 11.80 23.13
N ALA A 232 30.92 10.62 22.78
CA ALA A 232 31.50 9.77 21.75
C ALA A 232 31.46 10.43 20.38
N VAL A 233 30.38 11.11 19.99
CA VAL A 233 30.35 11.89 18.74
C VAL A 233 31.41 12.99 18.79
N LEU A 234 31.51 13.74 19.89
CA LEU A 234 32.51 14.80 20.00
C LEU A 234 33.96 14.26 19.88
N GLY A 235 34.24 13.05 20.38
CA GLY A 235 35.56 12.42 20.29
C GLY A 235 35.86 11.73 18.95
N LEU A 236 34.91 10.98 18.40
CA LEU A 236 35.13 10.00 17.33
C LEU A 236 34.77 10.51 15.93
N GLU A 237 33.89 11.50 15.84
CA GLU A 237 33.36 12.02 14.58
C GLU A 237 34.44 12.50 13.58
N PRO A 238 35.52 13.19 13.98
CA PRO A 238 36.56 13.59 13.04
C PRO A 238 37.23 12.40 12.37
N THR A 239 37.41 11.30 13.11
CA THR A 239 38.01 10.07 12.58
C THR A 239 37.03 9.35 11.65
N LEU A 240 35.76 9.25 12.03
CA LEU A 240 34.72 8.64 11.21
C LEU A 240 34.52 9.37 9.86
N ARG A 241 34.54 10.71 9.84
CA ARG A 241 34.49 11.47 8.58
C ARG A 241 35.67 11.17 7.66
N LYS A 242 36.88 11.05 8.22
CA LYS A 242 38.08 10.66 7.44
C LYS A 242 37.97 9.25 6.87
N ARG A 243 37.20 8.36 7.49
CA ARG A 243 36.86 7.02 7.00
C ARG A 243 35.70 6.99 5.99
N GLY A 244 35.15 8.16 5.63
CA GLY A 244 34.10 8.30 4.62
C GLY A 244 32.67 8.28 5.18
N PHE A 245 32.47 8.18 6.50
CA PHE A 245 31.13 8.22 7.09
C PHE A 245 30.55 9.64 7.05
N HIS A 246 29.32 9.75 6.53
CA HIS A 246 28.65 11.03 6.45
C HIS A 246 28.08 11.42 7.83
N PRO A 247 27.98 12.72 8.17
CA PRO A 247 27.38 13.16 9.44
C PRO A 247 26.02 12.54 9.75
N THR A 248 25.19 12.32 8.73
CA THR A 248 23.88 11.66 8.87
C THR A 248 23.98 10.21 9.33
N ASP A 249 25.03 9.49 8.93
CA ASP A 249 25.27 8.11 9.35
C ASP A 249 25.69 8.09 10.82
N ILE A 250 26.58 9.01 11.20
CA ILE A 250 27.05 9.17 12.59
C ILE A 250 25.86 9.48 13.51
N ILE A 251 24.96 10.39 13.10
CA ILE A 251 23.75 10.73 13.88
C ILE A 251 22.84 9.49 14.05
N LYS A 252 22.64 8.72 12.97
CA LYS A 252 21.80 7.50 13.02
C LYS A 252 22.36 6.45 13.96
N ILE A 253 23.68 6.25 13.96
CA ILE A 253 24.34 5.27 14.83
C ILE A 253 24.31 5.74 16.29
N ALA A 254 24.69 7.00 16.52
CA ALA A 254 24.83 7.56 17.87
C ALA A 254 23.49 7.74 18.60
N GLY A 255 22.41 8.03 17.86
CA GLY A 255 21.12 8.37 18.46
C GLY A 255 20.36 7.22 19.12
N ASN A 256 20.91 6.01 19.13
CA ASN A 256 20.29 4.84 19.77
C ASN A 256 20.92 4.56 21.14
N ASN A 257 20.18 3.87 22.01
CA ASN A 257 20.75 3.35 23.26
C ASN A 257 21.95 2.44 22.97
N GLY A 258 23.10 2.78 23.56
CA GLY A 258 24.38 2.13 23.25
C GLY A 258 25.12 2.74 22.04
N GLY A 259 24.71 3.92 21.58
CA GLY A 259 25.27 4.57 20.39
C GLY A 259 26.75 4.91 20.51
N ALA A 260 27.24 5.22 21.71
CA ALA A 260 28.68 5.40 21.96
C ALA A 260 29.48 4.13 21.65
N GLN A 261 29.00 2.98 22.14
CA GLN A 261 29.60 1.67 21.89
C GLN A 261 29.49 1.28 20.41
N ALA A 262 28.37 1.62 19.76
CA ALA A 262 28.18 1.36 18.34
C ALA A 262 29.16 2.17 17.47
N LEU A 263 29.35 3.46 17.76
CA LEU A 263 30.35 4.29 17.06
C LEU A 263 31.77 3.75 17.24
N GLN A 264 32.11 3.33 18.46
CA GLN A 264 33.42 2.74 18.74
C GLN A 264 33.61 1.43 17.96
N ALA A 265 32.60 0.53 17.99
CA ALA A 265 32.64 -0.72 17.25
C ALA A 265 32.73 -0.51 15.73
N VAL A 266 32.11 0.54 15.18
CA VAL A 266 32.28 0.90 13.76
C VAL A 266 33.75 1.23 13.47
N LEU A 267 34.40 2.05 14.29
CA LEU A 267 35.82 2.36 14.10
C LEU A 267 36.71 1.12 14.21
N ASP A 268 36.41 0.23 15.15
CA ASP A 268 37.24 -0.94 15.44
C ASP A 268 37.06 -2.04 14.37
N LEU A 269 35.86 -2.20 13.82
CA LEU A 269 35.49 -3.35 12.98
C LEU A 269 35.30 -3.03 11.48
N GLU A 270 35.16 -1.76 11.08
CA GLU A 270 34.86 -1.36 9.71
C GLU A 270 35.80 -1.98 8.68
N LEU A 271 37.12 -1.88 8.90
CA LEU A 271 38.11 -2.36 7.93
C LEU A 271 37.94 -3.86 7.66
N MET A 272 37.79 -4.66 8.71
CA MET A 272 37.59 -6.10 8.60
C MET A 272 36.28 -6.45 7.88
N LEU A 273 35.21 -5.69 8.14
CA LEU A 273 33.93 -5.90 7.45
C LEU A 273 34.02 -5.55 5.96
N ARG A 274 34.71 -4.45 5.60
CA ARG A 274 34.93 -4.08 4.20
C ARG A 274 35.78 -5.11 3.45
N GLU A 275 36.81 -5.66 4.09
CA GLU A 275 37.62 -6.74 3.53
C GLU A 275 36.80 -8.00 3.22
N ARG A 276 35.72 -8.24 3.98
CA ARG A 276 34.76 -9.32 3.73
C ARG A 276 33.66 -8.96 2.71
N GLY A 277 33.72 -7.78 2.09
CA GLY A 277 32.78 -7.37 1.04
C GLY A 277 31.56 -6.59 1.52
N PHE A 278 31.42 -6.31 2.82
CA PHE A 278 30.33 -5.47 3.31
C PHE A 278 30.55 -4.00 2.94
N SER A 279 29.53 -3.37 2.36
CA SER A 279 29.61 -1.96 2.01
C SER A 279 29.49 -1.06 3.25
N GLN A 280 29.90 0.19 3.12
CA GLN A 280 29.71 1.18 4.18
C GLN A 280 28.22 1.33 4.56
N ALA A 281 27.31 1.25 3.58
CA ALA A 281 25.88 1.33 3.82
C ALA A 281 25.37 0.13 4.65
N ASP A 282 25.91 -1.07 4.42
CA ASP A 282 25.60 -2.27 5.20
C ASP A 282 26.06 -2.10 6.66
N ILE A 283 27.29 -1.62 6.87
CA ILE A 283 27.84 -1.35 8.20
C ILE A 283 26.96 -0.34 8.95
N VAL A 284 26.57 0.77 8.31
CA VAL A 284 25.69 1.77 8.92
C VAL A 284 24.34 1.15 9.28
N LYS A 285 23.74 0.33 8.41
CA LYS A 285 22.46 -0.34 8.68
C LYS A 285 22.54 -1.27 9.89
N MET A 286 23.60 -2.05 10.02
CA MET A 286 23.80 -2.97 11.15
C MET A 286 24.09 -2.22 12.46
N ALA A 287 24.82 -1.11 12.40
CA ALA A 287 25.19 -0.31 13.57
C ALA A 287 24.05 0.61 14.08
N SER A 288 23.08 0.98 13.24
CA SER A 288 22.06 2.01 13.54
C SER A 288 20.86 1.52 14.36
N ASN A 289 21.04 0.51 15.22
CA ASN A 289 19.98 -0.04 16.07
C ASN A 289 20.47 -0.27 17.50
N ILE A 290 19.53 -0.49 18.44
CA ILE A 290 19.87 -0.89 19.81
C ILE A 290 20.62 -2.21 19.75
N GLY A 291 21.84 -2.23 20.31
CA GLY A 291 22.76 -3.36 20.23
C GLY A 291 23.61 -3.40 18.95
N GLY A 292 23.76 -2.29 18.23
CA GLY A 292 24.52 -2.22 16.97
C GLY A 292 25.97 -2.68 17.10
N ALA A 293 26.64 -2.40 18.23
CA ALA A 293 27.99 -2.90 18.49
C ALA A 293 28.04 -4.44 18.51
N GLN A 294 27.08 -5.06 19.20
CA GLN A 294 26.94 -6.51 19.28
C GLN A 294 26.57 -7.10 17.92
N ALA A 295 25.73 -6.42 17.13
CA ALA A 295 25.38 -6.85 15.79
C ALA A 295 26.60 -6.91 14.86
N LEU A 296 27.43 -5.85 14.84
CA LEU A 296 28.66 -5.84 14.05
C LEU A 296 29.62 -6.96 14.46
N GLN A 297 29.79 -7.17 15.76
CA GLN A 297 30.65 -8.24 16.28
C GLN A 297 30.10 -9.64 15.91
N ALA A 298 28.80 -9.84 16.02
CA ALA A 298 28.14 -11.10 15.67
C ALA A 298 28.26 -11.40 14.17
N VAL A 299 28.12 -10.40 13.29
CA VAL A 299 28.31 -10.58 11.84
C VAL A 299 29.73 -11.06 11.55
N LEU A 300 30.74 -10.41 12.14
CA LEU A 300 32.13 -10.83 11.94
C LEU A 300 32.40 -12.27 12.42
N ASN A 301 31.72 -12.70 13.49
CA ASN A 301 31.92 -14.02 14.07
C ASN A 301 31.13 -15.13 13.34
N LEU A 302 29.92 -14.82 12.86
CA LEU A 302 28.96 -15.83 12.39
C LEU A 302 28.80 -15.86 10.86
N GLU A 303 29.21 -14.82 10.14
CA GLU A 303 29.06 -14.74 8.68
C GLU A 303 29.64 -15.94 7.92
N PRO A 304 30.86 -16.44 8.22
CA PRO A 304 31.40 -17.58 7.49
C PRO A 304 30.51 -18.83 7.59
N ALA A 305 30.05 -19.14 8.80
CA ALA A 305 29.19 -20.30 9.06
C ALA A 305 27.79 -20.15 8.43
N LEU A 306 27.25 -18.93 8.37
CA LEU A 306 25.97 -18.66 7.72
C LEU A 306 26.08 -18.75 6.19
N CYS A 307 27.17 -18.24 5.62
CA CYS A 307 27.45 -18.35 4.18
C CYS A 307 27.63 -19.81 3.74
N GLU A 308 28.32 -20.65 4.55
CA GLU A 308 28.43 -22.09 4.30
C GLU A 308 27.08 -22.80 4.30
N ARG A 309 26.09 -22.29 5.04
CA ARG A 309 24.71 -22.77 5.03
C ARG A 309 23.87 -22.17 3.91
N GLY A 310 24.45 -21.35 3.03
CA GLY A 310 23.78 -20.80 1.85
C GLY A 310 23.03 -19.49 2.09
N PHE A 311 23.19 -18.84 3.25
CA PHE A 311 22.65 -17.49 3.44
C PHE A 311 23.51 -16.47 2.73
N SER A 312 22.89 -15.56 1.99
CA SER A 312 23.62 -14.51 1.27
C SER A 312 24.01 -13.36 2.20
N GLN A 313 25.05 -12.58 1.85
CA GLN A 313 25.40 -11.38 2.61
C GLN A 313 24.23 -10.38 2.75
N PRO A 314 23.42 -10.11 1.70
CA PRO A 314 22.20 -9.31 1.85
C PRO A 314 21.22 -9.85 2.91
N ASP A 315 21.07 -11.17 3.03
CA ASP A 315 20.22 -11.78 4.07
C ASP A 315 20.80 -11.55 5.46
N ILE A 316 22.11 -11.73 5.63
CA ILE A 316 22.83 -11.49 6.89
C ILE A 316 22.66 -10.03 7.32
N VAL A 317 22.88 -9.07 6.41
CA VAL A 317 22.69 -7.63 6.68
C VAL A 317 21.24 -7.33 7.04
N LYS A 318 20.28 -7.99 6.40
CA LYS A 318 18.85 -7.80 6.69
C LYS A 318 18.47 -8.29 8.09
N MET A 319 19.01 -9.43 8.53
CA MET A 319 18.79 -9.97 9.88
C MET A 319 19.51 -9.14 10.94
N ALA A 320 20.78 -8.80 10.72
CA ALA A 320 21.61 -8.02 11.63
C ALA A 320 21.14 -6.56 11.78
N GLY A 321 20.51 -6.00 10.74
CA GLY A 321 20.05 -4.61 10.67
C GLY A 321 18.82 -4.26 11.52
N ASN A 322 18.50 -5.04 12.56
CA ASN A 322 17.38 -4.81 13.47
C ASN A 322 17.86 -4.78 14.93
N SER A 323 17.05 -4.20 15.81
CA SER A 323 17.29 -4.30 17.26
C SER A 323 17.23 -5.77 17.69
N GLY A 324 18.30 -6.26 18.31
CA GLY A 324 18.48 -7.68 18.63
C GLY A 324 19.06 -8.53 17.48
N GLY A 325 19.65 -7.90 16.45
CA GLY A 325 20.18 -8.58 15.27
C GLY A 325 21.27 -9.63 15.59
N ALA A 326 22.11 -9.38 16.61
CA ALA A 326 23.10 -10.36 17.06
C ALA A 326 22.45 -11.68 17.53
N GLN A 327 21.38 -11.56 18.32
CA GLN A 327 20.61 -12.70 18.81
C GLN A 327 19.87 -13.40 17.67
N ALA A 328 19.36 -12.63 16.69
CA ALA A 328 18.71 -13.20 15.52
C ALA A 328 19.68 -14.04 14.67
N LEU A 329 20.88 -13.54 14.40
CA LEU A 329 21.92 -14.29 13.68
C LEU A 329 22.31 -15.57 14.41
N GLN A 330 22.51 -15.48 15.73
CA GLN A 330 22.83 -16.66 16.54
C GLN A 330 21.68 -17.68 16.50
N ALA A 331 20.43 -17.24 16.68
CA ALA A 331 19.28 -18.12 16.63
C ALA A 331 19.09 -18.79 15.27
N VAL A 332 19.38 -18.10 14.15
CA VAL A 332 19.37 -18.71 12.82
C VAL A 332 20.43 -19.81 12.75
N LEU A 333 21.65 -19.53 13.20
CA LEU A 333 22.70 -20.56 13.20
C LEU A 333 22.34 -21.74 14.12
N ASP A 334 21.68 -21.51 15.24
CA ASP A 334 21.35 -22.61 16.17
C ASP A 334 20.15 -23.45 15.69
N LEU A 335 19.17 -22.84 15.03
CA LEU A 335 17.86 -23.45 14.77
C LEU A 335 17.61 -23.86 13.31
N GLU A 336 18.42 -23.38 12.37
CA GLU A 336 18.12 -23.53 10.94
C GLU A 336 18.01 -24.97 10.43
N LEU A 337 18.80 -25.90 10.98
CA LEU A 337 18.68 -27.31 10.63
C LEU A 337 17.31 -27.88 11.01
N ALA A 338 16.79 -27.52 12.18
CA ALA A 338 15.45 -27.94 12.61
C ALA A 338 14.35 -27.34 11.72
N PHE A 339 14.53 -26.13 11.22
CA PHE A 339 13.61 -25.52 10.26
C PHE A 339 13.62 -26.24 8.91
N ARG A 340 14.79 -26.60 8.39
CA ARG A 340 14.91 -27.36 7.13
C ARG A 340 14.25 -28.73 7.23
N GLU A 341 14.45 -29.44 8.35
CA GLU A 341 13.82 -30.74 8.60
C GLU A 341 12.29 -30.66 8.63
N ARG A 342 11.74 -29.53 9.07
CA ARG A 342 10.29 -29.24 9.05
C ARG A 342 9.80 -28.63 7.74
N GLY A 343 10.63 -28.59 6.70
CA GLY A 343 10.25 -28.13 5.36
C GLY A 343 10.18 -26.62 5.18
N PHE A 344 10.73 -25.80 6.10
CA PHE A 344 10.81 -24.35 5.90
C PHE A 344 11.93 -23.98 4.94
N SER A 345 11.64 -23.05 4.02
CA SER A 345 12.64 -22.54 3.10
C SER A 345 13.57 -21.54 3.81
N GLN A 346 14.76 -21.33 3.25
CA GLN A 346 15.65 -20.25 3.73
C GLN A 346 14.97 -18.88 3.69
N ALA A 347 14.16 -18.61 2.66
CA ALA A 347 13.43 -17.36 2.53
C ALA A 347 12.43 -17.15 3.69
N ASP A 348 11.79 -18.22 4.16
CA ASP A 348 10.90 -18.18 5.32
C ASP A 348 11.68 -17.84 6.59
N ILE A 349 12.82 -18.49 6.81
CA ILE A 349 13.70 -18.25 7.97
C ILE A 349 14.16 -16.80 7.97
N VAL A 350 14.68 -16.28 6.86
CA VAL A 350 15.13 -14.89 6.73
C VAL A 350 13.97 -13.94 7.02
N LYS A 351 12.76 -14.22 6.52
CA LYS A 351 11.58 -13.38 6.77
C LYS A 351 11.22 -13.31 8.25
N MET A 352 11.28 -14.42 8.98
CA MET A 352 10.99 -14.45 10.42
C MET A 352 12.10 -13.79 11.25
N ALA A 353 13.36 -14.06 10.91
CA ALA A 353 14.54 -13.55 11.62
C ALA A 353 14.78 -12.03 11.42
N SER A 354 14.36 -11.46 10.29
CA SER A 354 14.63 -10.07 9.89
C SER A 354 13.70 -9.04 10.54
N ASN A 355 13.33 -9.23 11.81
CA ASN A 355 12.43 -8.34 12.55
C ASN A 355 12.95 -8.10 13.98
N ILE A 356 12.43 -7.06 14.64
CA ILE A 356 12.66 -6.87 16.08
C ILE A 356 12.04 -8.06 16.82
N GLY A 357 12.88 -8.77 17.57
CA GLY A 357 12.50 -10.01 18.24
C GLY A 357 12.53 -11.26 17.34
N GLY A 358 13.27 -11.24 16.22
CA GLY A 358 13.35 -12.36 15.28
C GLY A 358 13.83 -13.67 15.90
N ALA A 359 14.77 -13.61 16.86
CA ALA A 359 15.22 -14.80 17.60
C ALA A 359 14.08 -15.48 18.37
N GLN A 360 13.25 -14.68 19.05
CA GLN A 360 12.08 -15.15 19.78
C GLN A 360 11.02 -15.69 18.82
N ALA A 361 10.83 -15.05 17.66
CA ALA A 361 9.91 -15.54 16.64
C ALA A 361 10.32 -16.93 16.12
N LEU A 362 11.62 -17.15 15.83
CA LEU A 362 12.13 -18.46 15.41
C LEU A 362 11.91 -19.53 16.48
N GLN A 363 12.21 -19.21 17.75
CA GLN A 363 11.98 -20.13 18.87
C GLN A 363 10.49 -20.48 19.00
N ALA A 364 9.61 -19.48 18.98
CA ALA A 364 8.17 -19.67 19.10
C ALA A 364 7.59 -20.49 17.94
N VAL A 365 8.12 -20.37 16.71
CA VAL A 365 7.66 -21.20 15.59
C VAL A 365 7.97 -22.67 15.85
N LEU A 366 9.19 -23.01 16.27
CA LEU A 366 9.54 -24.41 16.52
C LEU A 366 8.74 -25.01 17.69
N GLU A 367 8.40 -24.20 18.68
CA GLU A 367 7.60 -24.60 19.84
C GLU A 367 6.11 -24.78 19.48
N LEU A 368 5.51 -23.83 18.76
CA LEU A 368 4.06 -23.74 18.58
C LEU A 368 3.55 -24.32 17.25
N GLU A 369 4.42 -24.54 16.27
CA GLU A 369 4.03 -25.02 14.93
C GLU A 369 3.25 -26.35 14.95
N PRO A 370 3.63 -27.39 15.73
CA PRO A 370 2.86 -28.63 15.76
C PRO A 370 1.41 -28.41 16.20
N ALA A 371 1.20 -27.62 17.25
CA ALA A 371 -0.14 -27.31 17.76
C ALA A 371 -0.95 -26.46 16.77
N LEU A 372 -0.31 -25.51 16.07
CA LEU A 372 -0.98 -24.70 15.05
C LEU A 372 -1.34 -25.53 13.81
N HIS A 373 -0.49 -26.48 13.41
CA HIS A 373 -0.75 -27.37 12.29
C HIS A 373 -1.95 -28.29 12.57
N GLU A 374 -2.05 -28.84 13.79
CA GLU A 374 -3.20 -29.63 14.23
C GLU A 374 -4.51 -28.83 14.18
N ARG A 375 -4.45 -27.51 14.39
CA ARG A 375 -5.61 -26.62 14.23
C ARG A 375 -5.87 -26.19 12.78
N GLY A 376 -5.12 -26.71 11.82
CA GLY A 376 -5.30 -26.50 10.38
C GLY A 376 -4.55 -25.30 9.81
N PHE A 377 -3.64 -24.66 10.57
CA PHE A 377 -2.83 -23.57 10.03
C PHE A 377 -1.71 -24.09 9.15
N SER A 378 -1.70 -23.66 7.89
CA SER A 378 -0.62 -23.98 6.97
C SER A 378 0.68 -23.31 7.38
N GLN A 379 1.80 -23.87 6.91
CA GLN A 379 3.12 -23.29 7.09
C GLN A 379 3.20 -21.84 6.59
N ALA A 380 2.56 -21.53 5.45
CA ALA A 380 2.49 -20.17 4.92
C ALA A 380 1.76 -19.20 5.87
N ASN A 381 0.72 -19.67 6.57
CA ASN A 381 0.03 -18.88 7.60
C ASN A 381 0.96 -18.59 8.77
N ILE A 382 1.69 -19.60 9.25
CA ILE A 382 2.63 -19.47 10.37
C ILE A 382 3.75 -18.46 10.02
N VAL A 383 4.36 -18.59 8.84
CA VAL A 383 5.39 -17.65 8.36
C VAL A 383 4.83 -16.22 8.22
N LYS A 384 3.57 -16.06 7.79
CA LYS A 384 2.93 -14.74 7.71
C LYS A 384 2.77 -14.09 9.09
N MET A 385 2.38 -14.86 10.11
CA MET A 385 2.19 -14.35 11.47
C MET A 385 3.53 -14.10 12.19
N ALA A 386 4.47 -15.04 12.07
CA ALA A 386 5.80 -14.96 12.68
C ALA A 386 6.73 -13.93 11.99
N GLY A 387 6.49 -13.64 10.71
CA GLY A 387 7.30 -12.75 9.86
C GLY A 387 7.20 -11.26 10.17
N ASN A 388 6.72 -10.88 11.37
CA ASN A 388 6.53 -9.51 11.80
C ASN A 388 7.21 -9.26 13.16
N SER A 389 7.48 -7.98 13.47
CA SER A 389 7.89 -7.60 14.83
C SER A 389 6.80 -7.95 15.83
N GLY A 390 7.14 -8.73 16.86
CA GLY A 390 6.18 -9.32 17.78
C GLY A 390 5.54 -10.65 17.32
N GLY A 391 6.14 -11.31 16.31
CA GLY A 391 5.61 -12.54 15.73
C GLY A 391 5.44 -13.70 16.73
N ALA A 392 6.35 -13.83 17.71
CA ALA A 392 6.21 -14.82 18.79
C ALA A 392 4.91 -14.63 19.58
N GLN A 393 4.61 -13.38 19.96
CA GLN A 393 3.39 -13.03 20.68
C GLN A 393 2.15 -13.23 19.81
N ALA A 394 2.23 -12.95 18.51
CA ALA A 394 1.13 -13.18 17.58
C ALA A 394 0.79 -14.67 17.47
N LEU A 395 1.80 -15.54 17.33
CA LEU A 395 1.58 -17.00 17.30
C LEU A 395 0.96 -17.50 18.59
N GLN A 396 1.47 -17.06 19.75
CA GLN A 396 0.91 -17.45 21.03
C GLN A 396 -0.54 -16.99 21.18
N ALA A 397 -0.84 -15.73 20.84
CA ALA A 397 -2.19 -15.18 20.90
C ALA A 397 -3.17 -15.93 19.97
N VAL A 398 -2.73 -16.36 18.80
CA VAL A 398 -3.56 -17.21 17.91
C VAL A 398 -3.85 -18.54 18.57
N LEU A 399 -2.84 -19.21 19.13
CA LEU A 399 -3.06 -20.49 19.80
C LEU A 399 -4.00 -20.36 21.02
N ASP A 400 -3.90 -19.27 21.76
CA ASP A 400 -4.71 -19.02 22.95
C ASP A 400 -6.16 -18.65 22.61
N LEU A 401 -6.40 -17.91 21.51
CA LEU A 401 -7.69 -17.26 21.25
C LEU A 401 -8.47 -17.85 20.06
N GLU A 402 -7.86 -18.65 19.20
CA GLU A 402 -8.47 -19.06 17.93
C GLU A 402 -9.79 -19.83 18.08
N LEU A 403 -9.92 -20.69 19.10
CA LEU A 403 -11.17 -21.39 19.37
C LEU A 403 -12.31 -20.41 19.67
N VAL A 404 -12.03 -19.37 20.48
CA VAL A 404 -13.00 -18.31 20.79
C VAL A 404 -13.38 -17.53 19.53
N PHE A 405 -12.43 -17.25 18.65
CA PHE A 405 -12.71 -16.60 17.37
C PHE A 405 -13.62 -17.44 16.46
N ARG A 406 -13.38 -18.76 16.37
CA ARG A 406 -14.23 -19.68 15.60
C ARG A 406 -15.65 -19.73 16.16
N GLU A 407 -15.80 -19.80 17.47
CA GLU A 407 -17.10 -19.74 18.14
C GLU A 407 -17.84 -18.43 17.84
N ARG A 408 -17.11 -17.31 17.73
CA ARG A 408 -17.68 -16.02 17.32
C ARG A 408 -17.91 -15.89 15.81
N GLY A 409 -17.63 -16.92 15.01
CA GLY A 409 -17.91 -16.93 13.57
C GLY A 409 -16.80 -16.31 12.70
N PHE A 410 -15.61 -16.09 13.24
CA PHE A 410 -14.45 -15.69 12.44
C PHE A 410 -13.83 -16.90 11.74
N SER A 411 -13.59 -16.75 10.45
CA SER A 411 -12.91 -17.76 9.64
C SER A 411 -11.42 -17.75 9.87
N GLN A 412 -10.76 -18.88 9.60
CA GLN A 412 -9.32 -18.99 9.74
C GLN A 412 -8.53 -17.96 8.90
N PRO A 413 -8.88 -17.66 7.63
CA PRO A 413 -8.21 -16.59 6.88
C PRO A 413 -8.33 -15.21 7.53
N GLU A 414 -9.47 -14.89 8.14
CA GLU A 414 -9.66 -13.62 8.86
C GLU A 414 -8.77 -13.54 10.11
N ILE A 415 -8.62 -14.64 10.86
CA ILE A 415 -7.70 -14.72 12.01
C ILE A 415 -6.26 -14.46 11.56
N VAL A 416 -5.84 -15.09 10.46
CA VAL A 416 -4.49 -14.91 9.89
C VAL A 416 -4.30 -13.48 9.34
N GLU A 417 -5.34 -12.84 8.83
CA GLU A 417 -5.30 -11.44 8.40
C GLU A 417 -5.07 -10.50 9.58
N MET A 418 -5.78 -10.69 10.69
CA MET A 418 -5.64 -9.88 11.90
C MET A 418 -4.27 -10.11 12.59
N ALA A 419 -3.83 -11.37 12.69
CA ALA A 419 -2.57 -11.73 13.34
C ALA A 419 -1.33 -11.46 12.47
N GLY A 420 -1.48 -11.41 11.15
CA GLY A 420 -0.40 -11.34 10.16
C GLY A 420 0.27 -9.97 9.99
N ASN A 421 0.14 -9.07 10.97
CA ASN A 421 0.65 -7.70 10.94
C ASN A 421 1.43 -7.34 12.21
N ILE A 422 2.17 -6.23 12.20
CA ILE A 422 2.84 -5.71 13.39
C ILE A 422 1.78 -5.37 14.45
N GLY A 423 1.91 -5.98 15.63
CA GLY A 423 0.93 -5.87 16.70
C GLY A 423 -0.25 -6.84 16.58
N GLY A 424 -0.11 -7.93 15.82
CA GLY A 424 -1.16 -8.93 15.60
C GLY A 424 -1.78 -9.51 16.87
N ALA A 425 -0.97 -9.73 17.92
CA ALA A 425 -1.48 -10.18 19.21
C ALA A 425 -2.46 -9.16 19.84
N GLN A 426 -2.08 -7.89 19.86
CA GLN A 426 -2.92 -6.81 20.37
C GLN A 426 -4.19 -6.65 19.54
N ALA A 427 -4.07 -6.77 18.21
CA ALA A 427 -5.21 -6.78 17.29
C ALA A 427 -6.24 -7.85 17.66
N LEU A 428 -5.81 -9.10 17.91
CA LEU A 428 -6.71 -10.18 18.31
C LEU A 428 -7.42 -9.88 19.65
N HIS A 429 -6.68 -9.43 20.66
CA HIS A 429 -7.28 -9.07 21.95
C HIS A 429 -8.31 -7.94 21.82
N THR A 430 -7.95 -6.85 21.15
CA THR A 430 -8.84 -5.70 20.97
C THR A 430 -10.11 -6.04 20.18
N VAL A 431 -10.03 -6.98 19.21
CA VAL A 431 -11.23 -7.47 18.53
C VAL A 431 -12.16 -8.18 19.50
N LEU A 432 -11.66 -9.11 20.31
CA LEU A 432 -12.51 -9.82 21.27
C LEU A 432 -13.16 -8.88 22.30
N ASP A 433 -12.45 -7.82 22.68
CA ASP A 433 -12.95 -6.81 23.63
C ASP A 433 -14.06 -5.93 23.03
N LEU A 434 -13.97 -5.55 21.75
CA LEU A 434 -14.85 -4.54 21.15
C LEU A 434 -15.89 -5.09 20.15
N GLU A 435 -15.70 -6.30 19.61
CA GLU A 435 -16.50 -6.82 18.49
C GLU A 435 -17.99 -6.95 18.82
N LEU A 436 -18.34 -7.39 20.03
CA LEU A 436 -19.74 -7.49 20.46
C LEU A 436 -20.40 -6.10 20.47
N ALA A 437 -19.71 -5.09 21.00
CA ALA A 437 -20.22 -3.72 21.02
C ALA A 437 -20.35 -3.13 19.59
N PHE A 438 -19.47 -3.53 18.67
CA PHE A 438 -19.58 -3.17 17.25
C PHE A 438 -20.74 -3.86 16.54
N ARG A 439 -21.03 -5.12 16.86
CA ARG A 439 -22.22 -5.82 16.33
C ARG A 439 -23.51 -5.11 16.74
N GLU A 440 -23.61 -4.64 17.98
CA GLU A 440 -24.74 -3.84 18.46
C GLU A 440 -24.90 -2.52 17.70
N ARG A 441 -23.79 -1.91 17.27
CA ARG A 441 -23.79 -0.71 16.41
C ARG A 441 -24.04 -1.00 14.93
N GLY A 442 -24.28 -2.26 14.55
CA GLY A 442 -24.51 -2.67 13.16
C GLY A 442 -23.25 -2.68 12.29
N VAL A 443 -22.06 -2.74 12.87
CA VAL A 443 -20.81 -2.89 12.12
C VAL A 443 -20.62 -4.33 11.67
N ARG A 444 -20.35 -4.51 10.38
CA ARG A 444 -20.14 -5.84 9.80
C ARG A 444 -18.80 -6.40 10.25
N GLN A 445 -18.76 -7.70 10.53
CA GLN A 445 -17.52 -8.42 10.86
C GLN A 445 -16.42 -8.18 9.82
N ALA A 446 -16.76 -8.24 8.52
CA ALA A 446 -15.81 -7.98 7.44
C ALA A 446 -15.20 -6.57 7.47
N ASP A 447 -15.91 -5.58 8.01
CA ASP A 447 -15.37 -4.22 8.17
C ASP A 447 -14.43 -4.13 9.38
N ILE A 448 -14.72 -4.86 10.47
CA ILE A 448 -13.82 -5.01 11.62
C ILE A 448 -12.50 -5.65 11.18
N VAL A 449 -12.56 -6.77 10.46
CA VAL A 449 -11.38 -7.46 9.94
C VAL A 449 -10.55 -6.55 9.04
N LYS A 450 -11.18 -5.78 8.15
CA LYS A 450 -10.48 -4.81 7.30
C LYS A 450 -9.76 -3.72 8.08
N ILE A 451 -10.34 -3.22 9.17
CA ILE A 451 -9.69 -2.20 10.00
C ILE A 451 -8.47 -2.80 10.69
N VAL A 452 -8.66 -3.97 11.30
CA VAL A 452 -7.66 -4.62 12.16
C VAL A 452 -6.56 -5.31 11.36
N GLY A 453 -6.83 -5.72 10.12
CA GLY A 453 -5.90 -6.35 9.19
C GLY A 453 -4.77 -5.44 8.67
N ASN A 454 -4.46 -4.35 9.38
CA ASN A 454 -3.39 -3.40 9.07
C ASN A 454 -2.45 -3.21 10.27
N ASN A 455 -1.24 -2.73 10.01
CA ASN A 455 -0.33 -2.29 11.08
C ASN A 455 -0.99 -1.19 11.92
N GLY A 456 -1.04 -1.41 13.24
CA GLY A 456 -1.75 -0.53 14.17
C GLY A 456 -3.28 -0.75 14.19
N GLY A 457 -3.76 -1.91 13.73
CA GLY A 457 -5.17 -2.24 13.61
C GLY A 457 -5.93 -2.21 14.93
N ALA A 458 -5.30 -2.61 16.05
CA ALA A 458 -5.87 -2.49 17.39
C ALA A 458 -6.23 -1.03 17.72
N GLN A 459 -5.28 -0.12 17.53
CA GLN A 459 -5.46 1.30 17.76
C GLN A 459 -6.50 1.89 16.80
N ALA A 460 -6.52 1.45 15.54
CA ALA A 460 -7.51 1.90 14.57
C ALA A 460 -8.93 1.47 14.98
N LEU A 461 -9.12 0.22 15.40
CA LEU A 461 -10.41 -0.27 15.85
C LEU A 461 -10.89 0.46 17.10
N GLN A 462 -10.00 0.70 18.06
CA GLN A 462 -10.31 1.48 19.26
C GLN A 462 -10.68 2.93 18.93
N ALA A 463 -9.93 3.58 18.04
CA ALA A 463 -10.26 4.94 17.59
C ALA A 463 -11.61 5.00 16.83
N VAL A 464 -11.96 3.97 16.06
CA VAL A 464 -13.31 3.89 15.45
C VAL A 464 -14.37 3.81 16.54
N PHE A 465 -14.17 2.98 17.56
CA PHE A 465 -15.14 2.82 18.65
C PHE A 465 -15.38 4.14 19.40
N GLU A 466 -14.31 4.89 19.65
CA GLU A 466 -14.32 6.17 20.36
C GLU A 466 -14.90 7.31 19.52
N LEU A 467 -14.51 7.42 18.25
CA LEU A 467 -14.76 8.61 17.42
C LEU A 467 -15.98 8.48 16.49
N GLU A 468 -16.50 7.27 16.26
CA GLU A 468 -17.63 7.04 15.35
C GLU A 468 -18.84 7.94 15.64
N PRO A 469 -19.30 8.12 16.90
CA PRO A 469 -20.46 8.98 17.17
C PRO A 469 -20.25 10.41 16.68
N THR A 470 -19.10 11.01 17.02
CA THR A 470 -18.74 12.38 16.60
C THR A 470 -18.57 12.49 15.08
N LEU A 471 -17.99 11.49 14.43
CA LEU A 471 -17.84 11.49 12.97
C LEU A 471 -19.19 11.38 12.25
N ARG A 472 -20.13 10.58 12.78
CA ARG A 472 -21.50 10.49 12.24
C ARG A 472 -22.25 11.81 12.36
N GLU A 473 -22.12 12.52 13.48
CA GLU A 473 -22.68 13.86 13.66
C GLU A 473 -22.14 14.87 12.63
N ARG A 474 -20.87 14.72 12.23
CA ARG A 474 -20.24 15.52 11.17
C ARG A 474 -20.56 15.07 9.74
N GLY A 475 -21.43 14.06 9.58
CA GLY A 475 -21.91 13.59 8.29
C GLY A 475 -21.03 12.53 7.61
N PHE A 476 -20.06 11.95 8.33
CA PHE A 476 -19.34 10.78 7.84
C PHE A 476 -20.16 9.51 8.07
N ASN A 477 -20.39 8.74 7.02
CA ASN A 477 -21.07 7.46 7.16
C ASN A 477 -20.08 6.36 7.51
N GLN A 478 -20.62 5.23 7.95
CA GLN A 478 -19.83 4.09 8.38
C GLN A 478 -18.86 3.58 7.31
N ALA A 479 -19.27 3.52 6.04
CA ALA A 479 -18.40 3.08 4.95
C ALA A 479 -17.19 4.02 4.78
N THR A 480 -17.37 5.34 4.95
CA THR A 480 -16.27 6.31 4.91
C THR A 480 -15.35 6.22 6.11
N ILE A 481 -15.89 5.99 7.31
CA ILE A 481 -15.09 5.80 8.55
C ILE A 481 -14.22 4.55 8.41
N VAL A 482 -14.81 3.41 8.00
CA VAL A 482 -14.09 2.16 7.74
C VAL A 482 -13.00 2.37 6.68
N LYS A 483 -13.30 3.11 5.61
CA LYS A 483 -12.31 3.39 4.54
C LYS A 483 -11.10 4.19 5.04
N ILE A 484 -11.28 5.13 5.98
CA ILE A 484 -10.18 5.89 6.58
C ILE A 484 -9.38 4.98 7.52
N ALA A 485 -10.09 4.23 8.38
CA ALA A 485 -9.50 3.39 9.42
C ALA A 485 -8.77 2.15 8.87
N ALA A 486 -9.21 1.59 7.75
CA ALA A 486 -8.64 0.40 7.11
C ALA A 486 -7.36 0.68 6.29
N ASN A 487 -6.48 1.53 6.82
CA ASN A 487 -5.14 1.78 6.28
C ASN A 487 -4.13 1.78 7.43
N GLY A 488 -2.85 1.52 7.14
CA GLY A 488 -1.78 1.66 8.14
C GLY A 488 -1.77 3.09 8.73
N GLY A 489 -1.94 3.19 10.06
CA GLY A 489 -2.10 4.49 10.75
C GLY A 489 -3.53 5.06 10.73
N GLY A 490 -4.54 4.21 10.53
CA GLY A 490 -5.95 4.61 10.46
C GLY A 490 -6.46 5.37 11.69
N ALA A 491 -5.98 5.02 12.89
CA ALA A 491 -6.31 5.75 14.12
C ALA A 491 -5.93 7.23 14.00
N GLN A 492 -4.66 7.51 13.66
CA GLN A 492 -4.14 8.86 13.52
C GLN A 492 -4.86 9.63 12.40
N ALA A 493 -5.26 8.93 11.33
CA ALA A 493 -6.02 9.53 10.25
C ALA A 493 -7.42 9.97 10.72
N LEU A 494 -8.12 9.16 11.52
CA LEU A 494 -9.43 9.53 12.09
C LEU A 494 -9.33 10.75 13.01
N TYR A 495 -8.35 10.77 13.92
CA TYR A 495 -8.09 11.94 14.78
C TYR A 495 -7.82 13.19 13.93
N SER A 496 -6.95 13.08 12.93
CA SER A 496 -6.63 14.20 12.02
C SER A 496 -7.84 14.70 11.24
N VAL A 497 -8.76 13.82 10.84
CA VAL A 497 -10.00 14.22 10.15
C VAL A 497 -10.84 15.12 11.03
N LEU A 498 -10.99 14.80 12.32
CA LEU A 498 -11.72 15.65 13.26
C LEU A 498 -11.06 17.02 13.46
N ASP A 499 -9.74 17.08 13.41
CA ASP A 499 -9.01 18.33 13.62
C ASP A 499 -9.12 19.28 12.43
N VAL A 500 -9.02 18.77 11.20
CA VAL A 500 -8.87 19.60 10.00
C VAL A 500 -10.13 19.78 9.16
N GLU A 501 -11.11 18.86 9.26
CA GLU A 501 -12.31 18.85 8.40
C GLU A 501 -13.10 20.17 8.41
N PRO A 502 -13.38 20.80 9.58
CA PRO A 502 -14.18 22.03 9.61
C PRO A 502 -13.56 23.18 8.81
N THR A 503 -12.24 23.17 8.66
CA THR A 503 -11.53 24.22 7.92
C THR A 503 -11.35 23.85 6.45
N LEU A 504 -11.12 22.58 6.13
CA LEU A 504 -11.04 22.11 4.75
C LEU A 504 -12.37 22.24 4.00
N ASP A 505 -13.50 21.99 4.69
CA ASP A 505 -14.85 22.18 4.11
C ASP A 505 -15.06 23.65 3.68
N LYS A 506 -14.70 24.60 4.56
CA LYS A 506 -14.73 26.05 4.24
C LYS A 506 -13.80 26.44 3.09
N ARG A 507 -12.76 25.65 2.83
CA ARG A 507 -11.82 25.82 1.72
C ARG A 507 -12.24 25.07 0.46
N GLY A 508 -13.45 24.51 0.41
CA GLY A 508 -14.04 23.90 -0.77
C GLY A 508 -13.63 22.45 -1.03
N PHE A 509 -13.13 21.74 -0.02
CA PHE A 509 -12.92 20.29 -0.09
C PHE A 509 -14.19 19.60 0.35
N SER A 510 -14.71 18.69 -0.48
CA SER A 510 -15.85 17.86 -0.07
C SER A 510 -15.42 16.81 0.95
N ARG A 511 -16.38 16.23 1.68
CA ARG A 511 -16.10 15.06 2.54
C ARG A 511 -15.46 13.90 1.77
N VAL A 512 -15.84 13.71 0.50
CA VAL A 512 -15.25 12.67 -0.37
C VAL A 512 -13.76 12.96 -0.62
N ASP A 513 -13.40 14.23 -0.78
CA ASP A 513 -12.01 14.67 -0.92
C ASP A 513 -11.22 14.41 0.36
N ILE A 514 -11.78 14.77 1.52
CA ILE A 514 -11.15 14.54 2.82
C ILE A 514 -10.91 13.04 3.06
N VAL A 515 -11.91 12.19 2.80
CA VAL A 515 -11.77 10.73 2.90
C VAL A 515 -10.66 10.21 1.96
N LYS A 516 -10.55 10.79 0.76
CA LYS A 516 -9.50 10.38 -0.19
C LYS A 516 -8.11 10.83 0.27
N ILE A 517 -7.94 12.04 0.78
CA ILE A 517 -6.67 12.53 1.32
C ILE A 517 -6.26 11.72 2.56
N ALA A 518 -7.22 11.40 3.45
CA ALA A 518 -6.96 10.58 4.63
C ALA A 518 -6.48 9.16 4.29
N GLY A 519 -6.81 8.63 3.10
CA GLY A 519 -6.23 7.39 2.57
C GLY A 519 -4.71 7.48 2.29
N GLY A 520 -4.17 8.68 2.12
CA GLY A 520 -2.72 8.95 2.10
C GLY A 520 -2.08 9.02 3.50
N GLY A 521 -2.89 8.97 4.55
CA GLY A 521 -2.50 9.00 5.96
C GLY A 521 -2.70 10.36 6.64
N ALA A 522 -2.61 10.37 7.97
CA ALA A 522 -2.73 11.56 8.83
C ALA A 522 -1.83 12.73 8.39
N GLN A 523 -0.56 12.42 8.08
CA GLN A 523 0.42 13.41 7.61
C GLN A 523 0.02 14.02 6.27
N ALA A 524 -0.52 13.24 5.35
CA ALA A 524 -0.98 13.76 4.06
C ALA A 524 -2.13 14.75 4.25
N LEU A 525 -3.04 14.46 5.19
CA LEU A 525 -4.16 15.34 5.51
C LEU A 525 -3.71 16.66 6.15
N HIS A 526 -2.82 16.61 7.16
CA HIS A 526 -2.24 17.80 7.77
C HIS A 526 -1.43 18.63 6.76
N THR A 527 -0.57 17.97 5.98
CA THR A 527 0.25 18.65 4.96
C THR A 527 -0.62 19.29 3.87
N ALA A 528 -1.69 18.62 3.44
CA ALA A 528 -2.66 19.20 2.52
C ALA A 528 -3.33 20.43 3.13
N PHE A 529 -3.77 20.35 4.38
CA PHE A 529 -4.37 21.47 5.11
C PHE A 529 -3.42 22.68 5.23
N GLU A 530 -2.16 22.44 5.55
CA GLU A 530 -1.14 23.47 5.72
C GLU A 530 -0.74 24.12 4.39
N LEU A 531 -0.49 23.31 3.36
CA LEU A 531 0.09 23.78 2.09
C LEU A 531 -0.94 24.25 1.06
N GLU A 532 -2.23 23.96 1.26
CA GLU A 532 -3.30 24.30 0.32
C GLU A 532 -3.34 25.78 -0.11
N PRO A 533 -3.18 26.77 0.78
CA PRO A 533 -3.19 28.18 0.37
C PRO A 533 -2.03 28.52 -0.58
N THR A 534 -0.87 27.91 -0.34
CA THR A 534 0.33 28.09 -1.17
C THR A 534 0.17 27.39 -2.53
N LEU A 535 -0.36 26.17 -2.53
CA LEU A 535 -0.63 25.41 -3.75
C LEU A 535 -1.65 26.10 -4.66
N ARG A 536 -2.73 26.65 -4.09
CA ARG A 536 -3.71 27.44 -4.86
C ARG A 536 -3.08 28.65 -5.54
N LYS A 537 -2.21 29.39 -4.84
CA LYS A 537 -1.50 30.55 -5.42
C LYS A 537 -0.61 30.15 -6.60
N ARG A 538 -0.14 28.90 -6.63
CA ARG A 538 0.64 28.34 -7.74
C ARG A 538 -0.21 27.67 -8.84
N GLY A 539 -1.53 27.81 -8.77
CA GLY A 539 -2.48 27.34 -9.78
C GLY A 539 -3.03 25.94 -9.55
N PHE A 540 -2.60 25.22 -8.52
CA PHE A 540 -3.12 23.88 -8.20
C PHE A 540 -4.49 23.99 -7.53
N ASN A 541 -5.50 23.39 -8.15
CA ASN A 541 -6.86 23.41 -7.63
C ASN A 541 -7.09 22.28 -6.59
N PRO A 542 -8.22 22.27 -5.84
CA PRO A 542 -8.50 21.22 -4.87
C PRO A 542 -8.45 19.80 -5.46
N THR A 543 -8.91 19.59 -6.68
CA THR A 543 -8.87 18.26 -7.34
C THR A 543 -7.43 17.78 -7.58
N ASP A 544 -6.52 18.70 -7.92
CA ASP A 544 -5.09 18.39 -8.06
C ASP A 544 -4.48 17.99 -6.70
N ILE A 545 -4.76 18.77 -5.66
CA ILE A 545 -4.28 18.51 -4.29
C ILE A 545 -4.77 17.14 -3.80
N VAL A 546 -6.05 16.84 -3.99
CA VAL A 546 -6.65 15.55 -3.62
C VAL A 546 -6.02 14.39 -4.37
N LYS A 547 -5.71 14.59 -5.66
CA LYS A 547 -5.06 13.56 -6.48
C LYS A 547 -3.62 13.28 -6.03
N ILE A 548 -2.88 14.30 -5.60
CA ILE A 548 -1.50 14.15 -5.11
C ILE A 548 -1.49 13.55 -3.70
N ALA A 549 -2.23 14.17 -2.78
CA ALA A 549 -2.21 13.85 -1.36
C ALA A 549 -2.90 12.52 -1.03
N GLY A 550 -3.87 12.07 -1.84
CA GLY A 550 -4.64 10.86 -1.60
C GLY A 550 -3.91 9.54 -1.85
N ASN A 551 -2.59 9.54 -1.97
CA ASN A 551 -1.76 8.36 -2.16
C ASN A 551 -0.81 8.16 -0.97
N LYS A 552 -0.30 6.93 -0.80
CA LYS A 552 0.78 6.65 0.16
C LYS A 552 2.00 7.54 -0.16
N GLY A 553 2.42 8.32 0.83
CA GLY A 553 3.47 9.33 0.65
C GLY A 553 2.96 10.69 0.14
N GLY A 554 1.66 10.96 0.25
CA GLY A 554 1.01 12.17 -0.26
C GLY A 554 1.56 13.46 0.33
N ALA A 555 1.96 13.47 1.61
CA ALA A 555 2.62 14.61 2.24
C ALA A 555 3.93 14.97 1.51
N GLN A 556 4.78 13.98 1.30
CA GLN A 556 6.06 14.13 0.60
C GLN A 556 5.84 14.55 -0.85
N ALA A 557 4.80 14.03 -1.51
CA ALA A 557 4.47 14.41 -2.88
C ALA A 557 4.02 15.88 -2.97
N LEU A 558 3.20 16.37 -2.04
CA LEU A 558 2.82 17.79 -1.99
C LEU A 558 4.02 18.72 -1.76
N GLN A 559 4.92 18.34 -0.84
CA GLN A 559 6.14 19.09 -0.57
C GLN A 559 7.05 19.13 -1.80
N ALA A 560 7.29 17.99 -2.44
CA ALA A 560 8.10 17.90 -3.66
C ALA A 560 7.49 18.70 -4.82
N VAL A 561 6.15 18.75 -4.95
CA VAL A 561 5.50 19.61 -5.95
C VAL A 561 5.84 21.07 -5.72
N LEU A 562 5.75 21.59 -4.50
CA LEU A 562 6.09 23.00 -4.22
C LEU A 562 7.58 23.31 -4.45
N GLU A 563 8.45 22.36 -4.13
CA GLU A 563 9.89 22.51 -4.31
C GLU A 563 10.29 22.51 -5.79
N LEU A 564 9.78 21.54 -6.56
CA LEU A 564 10.31 21.22 -7.89
C LEU A 564 9.51 21.82 -9.05
N GLU A 565 8.28 22.28 -8.81
CA GLU A 565 7.41 22.84 -9.85
C GLU A 565 8.05 23.98 -10.67
N PRO A 566 8.80 24.94 -10.09
CA PRO A 566 9.46 25.99 -10.88
C PRO A 566 10.43 25.41 -11.91
N ALA A 567 11.33 24.51 -11.47
CA ALA A 567 12.32 23.87 -12.34
C ALA A 567 11.65 22.98 -13.41
N LEU A 568 10.57 22.29 -13.07
CA LEU A 568 9.81 21.49 -14.01
C LEU A 568 9.12 22.36 -15.09
N ARG A 569 8.56 23.52 -14.70
CA ARG A 569 7.95 24.44 -15.67
C ARG A 569 8.96 25.05 -16.63
N GLU A 570 10.15 25.38 -16.15
CA GLU A 570 11.25 25.86 -17.01
C GLU A 570 11.63 24.82 -18.08
N ARG A 571 11.52 23.52 -17.77
CA ARG A 571 11.71 22.42 -18.72
C ARG A 571 10.44 22.07 -19.53
N GLY A 572 9.43 22.93 -19.50
CA GLY A 572 8.22 22.80 -20.31
C GLY A 572 7.14 21.87 -19.74
N PHE A 573 7.29 21.36 -18.51
CA PHE A 573 6.25 20.53 -17.88
C PHE A 573 5.12 21.41 -17.38
N ASN A 574 3.91 21.18 -17.90
CA ASN A 574 2.73 21.91 -17.45
C ASN A 574 2.12 21.27 -16.18
N GLN A 575 1.23 22.02 -15.53
CA GLN A 575 0.54 21.58 -14.32
C GLN A 575 -0.10 20.19 -14.43
N ALA A 576 -0.79 19.88 -15.53
CA ALA A 576 -1.44 18.58 -15.71
C ALA A 576 -0.43 17.42 -15.74
N THR A 577 0.74 17.63 -16.34
CA THR A 577 1.82 16.64 -16.36
C THR A 577 2.46 16.46 -14.98
N ILE A 578 2.70 17.57 -14.25
CA ILE A 578 3.23 17.53 -12.87
C ILE A 578 2.27 16.76 -11.97
N VAL A 579 0.97 17.07 -12.02
CA VAL A 579 -0.07 16.39 -11.24
C VAL A 579 -0.18 14.90 -11.62
N LYS A 580 0.03 14.55 -12.90
CA LYS A 580 0.04 13.15 -13.33
C LYS A 580 1.20 12.36 -12.73
N MET A 581 2.40 12.95 -12.67
CA MET A 581 3.59 12.30 -12.11
C MET A 581 3.53 12.21 -10.58
N ALA A 582 3.12 13.31 -9.93
CA ALA A 582 2.99 13.38 -8.47
C ALA A 582 1.79 12.61 -7.91
N GLY A 583 0.75 12.37 -8.73
CA GLY A 583 -0.53 11.79 -8.34
C GLY A 583 -0.54 10.27 -8.13
N ASN A 584 0.60 9.67 -7.81
CA ASN A 584 0.76 8.23 -7.57
C ASN A 584 1.55 7.97 -6.29
N ALA A 585 1.47 6.74 -5.75
CA ALA A 585 2.38 6.31 -4.68
C ALA A 585 3.84 6.41 -5.16
N GLY A 586 4.68 7.10 -4.40
CA GLY A 586 6.05 7.44 -4.81
C GLY A 586 6.17 8.67 -5.73
N GLY A 587 5.13 9.50 -5.82
CA GLY A 587 5.09 10.66 -6.70
C GLY A 587 6.20 11.69 -6.45
N ALA A 588 6.64 11.86 -5.19
CA ALA A 588 7.79 12.71 -4.87
C ALA A 588 9.06 12.22 -5.59
N GLN A 589 9.38 10.93 -5.45
CA GLN A 589 10.52 10.30 -6.10
C GLN A 589 10.42 10.40 -7.62
N ALA A 590 9.22 10.22 -8.18
CA ALA A 590 9.02 10.38 -9.62
C ALA A 590 9.37 11.80 -10.09
N LEU A 591 9.00 12.85 -9.35
CA LEU A 591 9.36 14.23 -9.72
C LEU A 591 10.87 14.48 -9.64
N TYR A 592 11.54 14.03 -8.57
CA TYR A 592 13.00 14.15 -8.46
C TYR A 592 13.69 13.41 -9.60
N SER A 593 13.31 12.16 -9.87
CA SER A 593 13.89 11.36 -10.96
C SER A 593 13.66 12.00 -12.33
N VAL A 594 12.51 12.62 -12.58
CA VAL A 594 12.28 13.34 -13.86
C VAL A 594 13.30 14.46 -14.03
N LEU A 595 13.56 15.27 -13.00
CA LEU A 595 14.56 16.34 -13.11
C LEU A 595 15.99 15.81 -13.28
N ASP A 596 16.29 14.65 -12.72
CA ASP A 596 17.60 14.01 -12.82
C ASP A 596 17.83 13.40 -14.21
N VAL A 597 16.87 12.59 -14.70
CA VAL A 597 17.08 11.75 -15.90
C VAL A 597 16.56 12.33 -17.20
N GLU A 598 15.68 13.34 -17.16
CA GLU A 598 15.05 13.88 -18.37
C GLU A 598 16.05 14.39 -19.41
N PRO A 599 17.11 15.15 -19.07
CA PRO A 599 18.07 15.62 -20.06
C PRO A 599 18.70 14.47 -20.86
N ALA A 600 19.15 13.42 -20.17
CA ALA A 600 19.77 12.26 -20.80
C ALA A 600 18.77 11.45 -21.65
N LEU A 601 17.50 11.36 -21.23
CA LEU A 601 16.47 10.69 -22.03
C LEU A 601 16.08 11.49 -23.28
N ARG A 602 16.07 12.82 -23.22
CA ARG A 602 15.81 13.68 -24.39
C ARG A 602 16.89 13.51 -25.45
N GLU A 603 18.15 13.44 -25.04
CA GLU A 603 19.28 13.16 -25.93
C GLU A 603 19.17 11.79 -26.63
N ARG A 604 18.55 10.81 -25.97
CA ARG A 604 18.26 9.48 -26.51
C ARG A 604 16.96 9.40 -27.32
N GLY A 605 16.37 10.55 -27.64
CA GLY A 605 15.20 10.64 -28.53
C GLY A 605 13.85 10.44 -27.85
N PHE A 606 13.78 10.33 -26.52
CA PHE A 606 12.49 10.28 -25.82
C PHE A 606 11.85 11.67 -25.79
N SER A 607 10.57 11.73 -26.14
CA SER A 607 9.79 12.95 -26.07
C SER A 607 9.26 13.20 -24.65
N GLN A 608 9.01 14.46 -24.32
CA GLN A 608 8.46 14.82 -23.01
C GLN A 608 7.14 14.08 -22.68
N PRO A 609 6.16 13.91 -23.60
CA PRO A 609 4.98 13.09 -23.32
C PRO A 609 5.27 11.63 -23.01
N GLU A 610 6.34 11.05 -23.57
CA GLU A 610 6.76 9.68 -23.30
C GLU A 610 7.39 9.56 -21.91
N ILE A 611 8.23 10.51 -21.52
CA ILE A 611 8.78 10.60 -20.16
C ILE A 611 7.66 10.72 -19.13
N VAL A 612 6.66 11.58 -19.39
CA VAL A 612 5.46 11.72 -18.54
C VAL A 612 4.63 10.43 -18.51
N LYS A 613 4.59 9.66 -19.59
CA LYS A 613 3.89 8.37 -19.63
C LYS A 613 4.59 7.34 -18.73
N ILE A 614 5.91 7.30 -18.72
CA ILE A 614 6.71 6.39 -17.87
C ILE A 614 6.60 6.80 -16.40
N ALA A 615 6.86 8.09 -16.10
CA ALA A 615 6.87 8.63 -14.75
C ALA A 615 5.47 8.69 -14.10
N GLY A 616 4.41 8.73 -14.93
CA GLY A 616 3.02 8.93 -14.50
C GLY A 616 2.32 7.71 -13.89
N ASN A 617 3.06 6.71 -13.41
CA ASN A 617 2.54 5.47 -12.82
C ASN A 617 3.16 5.20 -11.45
N ILE A 618 2.60 4.24 -10.72
CA ILE A 618 3.21 3.72 -9.49
C ILE A 618 4.57 3.09 -9.84
N GLY A 619 5.63 3.55 -9.16
CA GLY A 619 7.00 3.14 -9.46
C GLY A 619 7.64 3.86 -10.66
N GLY A 620 7.10 5.02 -11.05
CA GLY A 620 7.58 5.80 -12.20
C GLY A 620 9.06 6.21 -12.10
N ALA A 621 9.57 6.48 -10.89
CA ALA A 621 10.98 6.75 -10.66
C ALA A 621 11.87 5.57 -11.09
N GLN A 622 11.55 4.37 -10.60
CA GLN A 622 12.26 3.14 -10.94
C GLN A 622 12.18 2.88 -12.45
N ALA A 623 11.00 3.04 -13.04
CA ALA A 623 10.82 2.85 -14.47
C ALA A 623 11.69 3.79 -15.30
N LEU A 624 11.82 5.08 -14.92
CA LEU A 624 12.70 6.03 -15.61
C LEU A 624 14.18 5.63 -15.53
N HIS A 625 14.67 5.29 -14.33
CA HIS A 625 16.07 4.87 -14.17
C HIS A 625 16.35 3.57 -14.92
N THR A 626 15.44 2.59 -14.88
CA THR A 626 15.56 1.35 -15.66
C THR A 626 15.53 1.58 -17.17
N VAL A 627 14.72 2.53 -17.67
CA VAL A 627 14.77 2.93 -19.09
C VAL A 627 16.14 3.51 -19.42
N LEU A 628 16.65 4.44 -18.61
CA LEU A 628 17.96 5.05 -18.85
C LEU A 628 19.10 4.02 -18.82
N GLU A 629 18.99 3.00 -17.98
CA GLU A 629 19.99 1.92 -17.86
C GLU A 629 19.90 0.94 -19.04
N LEU A 630 18.70 0.42 -19.35
CA LEU A 630 18.53 -0.73 -20.24
C LEU A 630 18.30 -0.36 -21.71
N GLU A 631 17.91 0.88 -22.01
CA GLU A 631 17.60 1.31 -23.37
C GLU A 631 18.70 1.01 -24.40
N PRO A 632 20.01 1.25 -24.14
CA PRO A 632 21.05 0.98 -25.11
C PRO A 632 21.14 -0.51 -25.48
N THR A 633 20.90 -1.39 -24.52
CA THR A 633 20.93 -2.85 -24.71
C THR A 633 19.67 -3.32 -25.44
N LEU A 634 18.50 -2.81 -25.07
CA LEU A 634 17.23 -3.13 -25.72
C LEU A 634 17.21 -2.64 -27.18
N HIS A 635 17.77 -1.45 -27.45
CA HIS A 635 17.90 -0.92 -28.79
C HIS A 635 18.73 -1.84 -29.70
N LYS A 636 19.87 -2.34 -29.20
CA LYS A 636 20.70 -3.33 -29.92
C LYS A 636 19.97 -4.64 -30.19
N ARG A 637 18.99 -5.00 -29.37
CA ARG A 637 18.15 -6.20 -29.57
C ARG A 637 16.96 -5.96 -30.50
N GLY A 638 16.76 -4.75 -31.00
CA GLY A 638 15.73 -4.39 -31.97
C GLY A 638 14.52 -3.66 -31.39
N PHE A 639 14.47 -3.44 -30.07
CA PHE A 639 13.37 -2.70 -29.42
C PHE A 639 13.55 -1.20 -29.65
N ASN A 640 12.60 -0.59 -30.36
CA ASN A 640 12.63 0.85 -30.61
C ASN A 640 12.11 1.64 -29.38
N PRO A 641 12.34 2.96 -29.31
CA PRO A 641 11.87 3.78 -28.19
C PRO A 641 10.36 3.69 -27.94
N THR A 642 9.54 3.55 -28.99
CA THR A 642 8.09 3.39 -28.83
C THR A 642 7.71 2.09 -28.12
N ASP A 643 8.42 0.99 -28.40
CA ASP A 643 8.23 -0.29 -27.70
C ASP A 643 8.64 -0.18 -26.23
N ILE A 644 9.80 0.42 -25.96
CA ILE A 644 10.30 0.67 -24.60
C ILE A 644 9.28 1.49 -23.80
N VAL A 645 8.72 2.55 -24.39
CA VAL A 645 7.70 3.40 -23.75
C VAL A 645 6.37 2.66 -23.55
N LYS A 646 5.99 1.72 -24.42
CA LYS A 646 4.79 0.89 -24.21
C LYS A 646 4.98 -0.04 -23.01
N ILE A 647 6.15 -0.65 -22.86
CA ILE A 647 6.47 -1.57 -21.77
C ILE A 647 6.61 -0.79 -20.45
N ALA A 648 7.49 0.22 -20.41
CA ALA A 648 7.79 1.01 -19.22
C ALA A 648 6.63 1.93 -18.79
N GLY A 649 5.71 2.24 -19.69
CA GLY A 649 4.59 3.16 -19.48
C GLY A 649 3.44 2.61 -18.64
N ASN A 650 3.66 1.55 -17.86
CA ASN A 650 2.68 0.91 -16.97
C ASN A 650 3.22 0.80 -15.54
N SER A 651 2.32 0.62 -14.56
CA SER A 651 2.72 0.23 -13.21
C SER A 651 3.49 -1.10 -13.24
N GLY A 652 4.70 -1.12 -12.67
CA GLY A 652 5.62 -2.26 -12.78
C GLY A 652 6.48 -2.27 -14.05
N GLY A 653 6.56 -1.14 -14.77
CA GLY A 653 7.31 -1.03 -16.02
C GLY A 653 8.81 -1.32 -15.91
N ALA A 654 9.44 -1.03 -14.77
CA ALA A 654 10.83 -1.39 -14.51
C ALA A 654 11.04 -2.92 -14.54
N GLN A 655 10.19 -3.64 -13.82
CA GLN A 655 10.22 -5.11 -13.76
C GLN A 655 9.90 -5.71 -15.13
N ALA A 656 8.95 -5.12 -15.87
CA ALA A 656 8.62 -5.56 -17.22
C ALA A 656 9.81 -5.41 -18.19
N LEU A 657 10.54 -4.29 -18.15
CA LEU A 657 11.75 -4.11 -18.96
C LEU A 657 12.86 -5.09 -18.59
N GLN A 658 13.09 -5.30 -17.30
CA GLN A 658 14.06 -6.29 -16.82
C GLN A 658 13.70 -7.70 -17.31
N ALA A 659 12.44 -8.10 -17.16
CA ALA A 659 11.95 -9.39 -17.63
C ALA A 659 12.06 -9.53 -19.16
N VAL A 660 11.80 -8.46 -19.94
CA VAL A 660 12.02 -8.49 -21.39
C VAL A 660 13.49 -8.74 -21.70
N LEU A 661 14.41 -8.05 -21.04
CA LEU A 661 15.85 -8.23 -21.31
C LEU A 661 16.33 -9.65 -20.94
N GLU A 662 15.85 -10.18 -19.83
CA GLU A 662 16.23 -11.49 -19.31
C GLU A 662 15.64 -12.63 -20.14
N LEU A 663 14.34 -12.58 -20.45
CA LEU A 663 13.58 -13.71 -20.99
C LEU A 663 13.50 -13.73 -22.52
N GLU A 664 13.79 -12.62 -23.19
CA GLU A 664 13.67 -12.51 -24.66
C GLU A 664 14.43 -13.57 -25.46
N PRO A 665 15.64 -14.02 -25.09
CA PRO A 665 16.31 -15.13 -25.79
C PRO A 665 15.48 -16.42 -25.78
N ALA A 666 14.91 -16.79 -24.62
CA ALA A 666 14.06 -17.97 -24.48
C ALA A 666 12.75 -17.85 -25.29
N PHE A 667 12.18 -16.64 -25.40
CA PHE A 667 11.03 -16.39 -26.26
C PHE A 667 11.35 -16.60 -27.75
N ARG A 668 12.50 -16.12 -28.22
CA ARG A 668 12.92 -16.30 -29.62
C ARG A 668 13.10 -17.77 -29.97
N GLU A 669 13.72 -18.55 -29.08
CA GLU A 669 13.90 -19.99 -29.25
C GLU A 669 12.56 -20.75 -29.40
N ARG A 670 11.51 -20.26 -28.74
CA ARG A 670 10.15 -20.84 -28.81
C ARG A 670 9.27 -20.27 -29.93
N GLY A 671 9.85 -19.44 -30.80
CA GLY A 671 9.19 -18.89 -31.98
C GLY A 671 8.37 -17.61 -31.75
N PHE A 672 8.42 -17.02 -30.56
CA PHE A 672 7.75 -15.75 -30.27
C PHE A 672 8.51 -14.57 -30.87
N GLY A 673 7.81 -13.74 -31.64
CA GLY A 673 8.38 -12.56 -32.26
C GLY A 673 8.48 -11.39 -31.29
N GLN A 674 9.29 -10.39 -31.63
CA GLN A 674 9.34 -9.13 -30.88
C GLN A 674 7.96 -8.48 -30.68
N PRO A 675 7.05 -8.42 -31.68
CA PRO A 675 5.71 -7.86 -31.47
C PRO A 675 4.89 -8.63 -30.41
N ASP A 676 5.08 -9.94 -30.30
CA ASP A 676 4.42 -10.77 -29.30
C ASP A 676 4.92 -10.41 -27.90
N ILE A 677 6.25 -10.35 -27.73
CA ILE A 677 6.89 -9.98 -26.46
C ILE A 677 6.42 -8.59 -26.03
N VAL A 678 6.43 -7.61 -26.94
CA VAL A 678 5.97 -6.25 -26.65
C VAL A 678 4.49 -6.26 -26.25
N LYS A 679 3.61 -7.01 -26.94
CA LYS A 679 2.19 -7.08 -26.59
C LYS A 679 1.98 -7.65 -25.18
N MET A 680 2.67 -8.74 -24.83
CA MET A 680 2.55 -9.38 -23.51
C MET A 680 3.13 -8.49 -22.39
N ALA A 681 4.26 -7.84 -22.64
CA ALA A 681 4.95 -7.01 -21.64
C ALA A 681 4.31 -5.62 -21.43
N SER A 682 3.52 -5.11 -22.38
CA SER A 682 2.99 -3.73 -22.35
C SER A 682 1.73 -3.54 -21.50
N ASN A 683 1.59 -4.31 -20.42
CA ASN A 683 0.45 -4.27 -19.51
C ASN A 683 0.90 -4.22 -18.04
N ILE A 684 -0.02 -3.81 -17.15
CA ILE A 684 0.18 -4.02 -15.71
C ILE A 684 0.31 -5.52 -15.47
N GLY A 685 1.44 -5.93 -14.87
CA GLY A 685 1.77 -7.35 -14.68
C GLY A 685 2.51 -8.00 -15.85
N GLY A 686 3.07 -7.21 -16.78
CA GLY A 686 3.75 -7.71 -17.98
C GLY A 686 4.92 -8.64 -17.69
N ALA A 687 5.70 -8.40 -16.62
CA ALA A 687 6.78 -9.30 -16.20
C ALA A 687 6.24 -10.70 -15.84
N GLN A 688 5.15 -10.74 -15.07
CA GLN A 688 4.49 -11.98 -14.66
C GLN A 688 3.87 -12.69 -15.86
N ALA A 689 3.30 -11.93 -16.82
CA ALA A 689 2.78 -12.51 -18.04
C ALA A 689 3.88 -13.20 -18.86
N LEU A 690 5.05 -12.57 -19.01
CA LEU A 690 6.19 -13.19 -19.71
C LEU A 690 6.68 -14.46 -19.01
N GLN A 691 6.81 -14.42 -17.67
CA GLN A 691 7.20 -15.59 -16.88
C GLN A 691 6.19 -16.74 -17.04
N ALA A 692 4.90 -16.44 -16.88
CA ALA A 692 3.83 -17.43 -17.01
C ALA A 692 3.75 -18.05 -18.42
N VAL A 693 4.04 -17.28 -19.48
CA VAL A 693 4.07 -17.85 -20.83
C VAL A 693 5.19 -18.88 -20.95
N LEU A 694 6.42 -18.56 -20.52
CA LEU A 694 7.52 -19.52 -20.61
C LEU A 694 7.30 -20.77 -19.74
N GLU A 695 6.59 -20.63 -18.63
CA GLU A 695 6.25 -21.76 -17.76
C GLU A 695 5.15 -22.64 -18.36
N LEU A 696 4.06 -22.05 -18.85
CA LEU A 696 2.82 -22.75 -19.16
C LEU A 696 2.64 -23.09 -20.65
N GLU A 697 3.41 -22.46 -21.53
CA GLU A 697 3.29 -22.64 -22.98
C GLU A 697 3.38 -24.10 -23.45
N PRO A 698 4.29 -24.95 -22.94
CA PRO A 698 4.33 -26.36 -23.36
C PRO A 698 3.00 -27.08 -23.09
N ALA A 699 2.45 -26.91 -21.88
CA ALA A 699 1.20 -27.55 -21.48
C ALA A 699 -0.02 -26.98 -22.23
N LEU A 700 0.00 -25.70 -22.59
CA LEU A 700 -1.05 -25.09 -23.42
C LEU A 700 -1.00 -25.59 -24.87
N ARG A 701 0.19 -25.75 -25.45
CA ARG A 701 0.34 -26.31 -26.81
C ARG A 701 -0.14 -27.76 -26.89
N GLU A 702 0.15 -28.56 -25.87
CA GLU A 702 -0.36 -29.94 -25.79
C GLU A 702 -1.90 -30.01 -25.80
N ARG A 703 -2.59 -28.94 -25.37
CA ARG A 703 -4.05 -28.83 -25.38
C ARG A 703 -4.61 -28.17 -26.64
N GLY A 704 -3.74 -27.91 -27.62
CA GLY A 704 -4.11 -27.39 -28.93
C GLY A 704 -4.21 -25.87 -29.02
N PHE A 705 -3.75 -25.12 -28.01
CA PHE A 705 -3.65 -23.66 -28.12
C PHE A 705 -2.43 -23.27 -28.95
N SER A 706 -2.66 -22.46 -29.99
CA SER A 706 -1.61 -21.97 -30.86
C SER A 706 -0.81 -20.83 -30.22
N GLN A 707 0.35 -20.49 -30.78
CA GLN A 707 1.13 -19.35 -30.31
C GLN A 707 0.32 -18.02 -30.35
N PRO A 708 -0.41 -17.67 -31.42
CA PRO A 708 -1.30 -16.51 -31.42
C PRO A 708 -2.34 -16.52 -30.29
N ASP A 709 -2.91 -17.68 -29.96
CA ASP A 709 -3.87 -17.82 -28.87
C ASP A 709 -3.24 -17.48 -27.52
N ILE A 710 -2.05 -18.01 -27.26
CA ILE A 710 -1.29 -17.74 -26.04
C ILE A 710 -0.96 -16.25 -25.93
N VAL A 711 -0.53 -15.62 -27.02
CA VAL A 711 -0.23 -14.17 -27.08
C VAL A 711 -1.50 -13.32 -26.90
N GLU A 712 -2.65 -13.78 -27.38
CA GLU A 712 -3.93 -13.11 -27.18
C GLU A 712 -4.36 -13.14 -25.70
N MET A 713 -4.27 -14.29 -25.04
CA MET A 713 -4.61 -14.45 -23.63
C MET A 713 -3.63 -13.71 -22.71
N ALA A 714 -2.32 -13.79 -22.99
CA ALA A 714 -1.27 -13.13 -22.21
C ALA A 714 -1.19 -11.61 -22.44
N GLY A 715 -1.68 -11.13 -23.57
CA GLY A 715 -1.55 -9.74 -24.04
C GLY A 715 -2.42 -8.70 -23.35
N ASN A 716 -2.98 -9.01 -22.17
CA ASN A 716 -3.92 -8.17 -21.45
C ASN A 716 -3.54 -8.03 -19.97
N ILE A 717 -4.14 -7.06 -19.27
CA ILE A 717 -4.00 -6.93 -17.83
C ILE A 717 -4.54 -8.20 -17.15
N GLY A 718 -3.68 -8.86 -16.38
CA GLY A 718 -3.98 -10.15 -15.76
C GLY A 718 -3.69 -11.37 -16.65
N GLY A 719 -2.89 -11.22 -17.71
CA GLY A 719 -2.58 -12.29 -18.66
C GLY A 719 -1.98 -13.56 -18.02
N ALA A 720 -1.11 -13.42 -17.02
CA ALA A 720 -0.57 -14.57 -16.28
C ALA A 720 -1.67 -15.40 -15.61
N GLN A 721 -2.61 -14.72 -14.93
CA GLN A 721 -3.75 -15.34 -14.27
C GLN A 721 -4.70 -15.96 -15.30
N ALA A 722 -4.89 -15.33 -16.45
CA ALA A 722 -5.71 -15.88 -17.53
C ALA A 722 -5.12 -17.20 -18.06
N LEU A 723 -3.80 -17.27 -18.31
CA LEU A 723 -3.14 -18.50 -18.75
C LEU A 723 -3.24 -19.62 -17.72
N GLN A 724 -3.04 -19.30 -16.44
CA GLN A 724 -3.21 -20.27 -15.34
C GLN A 724 -4.65 -20.80 -15.29
N ALA A 725 -5.64 -19.91 -15.35
CA ALA A 725 -7.06 -20.29 -15.33
C ALA A 725 -7.45 -21.12 -16.56
N VAL A 726 -6.90 -20.83 -17.75
CA VAL A 726 -7.11 -21.67 -18.94
C VAL A 726 -6.57 -23.07 -18.69
N LEU A 727 -5.36 -23.21 -18.16
CA LEU A 727 -4.79 -24.51 -17.87
C LEU A 727 -5.59 -25.28 -16.80
N GLU A 728 -6.12 -24.59 -15.80
CA GLU A 728 -6.93 -25.22 -14.76
C GLU A 728 -8.32 -25.64 -15.26
N LEU A 729 -8.99 -24.77 -16.03
CA LEU A 729 -10.43 -24.89 -16.31
C LEU A 729 -10.75 -25.48 -17.69
N GLU A 730 -9.78 -25.55 -18.61
CA GLU A 730 -10.00 -26.06 -19.98
C GLU A 730 -10.69 -27.44 -20.05
N PRO A 731 -10.34 -28.44 -19.20
CA PRO A 731 -11.06 -29.72 -19.22
C PRO A 731 -12.57 -29.57 -19.01
N ALA A 732 -12.98 -28.73 -18.05
CA ALA A 732 -14.39 -28.47 -17.78
C ALA A 732 -15.09 -27.72 -18.92
N PHE A 733 -14.39 -26.81 -19.61
CA PHE A 733 -14.92 -26.14 -20.80
C PHE A 733 -15.12 -27.14 -21.96
N ARG A 734 -14.15 -28.03 -22.17
CA ARG A 734 -14.21 -29.07 -23.20
C ARG A 734 -15.40 -30.01 -22.99
N GLU A 735 -15.62 -30.46 -21.76
CA GLU A 735 -16.77 -31.31 -21.38
C GLU A 735 -18.11 -30.63 -21.66
N ARG A 736 -18.18 -29.30 -21.54
CA ARG A 736 -19.37 -28.50 -21.81
C ARG A 736 -19.51 -28.05 -23.27
N GLY A 737 -18.65 -28.53 -24.15
CA GLY A 737 -18.70 -28.32 -25.60
C GLY A 737 -18.10 -27.00 -26.09
N PHE A 738 -17.39 -26.25 -25.25
CA PHE A 738 -16.67 -25.05 -25.67
C PHE A 738 -15.40 -25.41 -26.42
N SER A 739 -15.17 -24.75 -27.56
CA SER A 739 -13.98 -24.93 -28.40
C SER A 739 -12.79 -24.13 -27.86
N GLN A 740 -11.57 -24.43 -28.34
CA GLN A 740 -10.40 -23.61 -27.98
C GLN A 740 -10.61 -22.13 -28.35
N SER A 741 -11.20 -21.84 -29.51
CA SER A 741 -11.45 -20.46 -29.93
C SER A 741 -12.47 -19.74 -29.04
N ASP A 742 -13.46 -20.47 -28.49
CA ASP A 742 -14.38 -19.93 -27.49
C ASP A 742 -13.61 -19.54 -26.21
N ILE A 743 -12.73 -20.43 -25.73
CA ILE A 743 -11.92 -20.20 -24.53
C ILE A 743 -11.00 -18.99 -24.73
N VAL A 744 -10.28 -18.93 -25.87
CA VAL A 744 -9.38 -17.81 -26.21
C VAL A 744 -10.17 -16.50 -26.27
N LYS A 745 -11.34 -16.50 -26.91
CA LYS A 745 -12.19 -15.30 -26.98
C LYS A 745 -12.65 -14.83 -25.60
N ILE A 746 -12.91 -15.73 -24.65
CA ILE A 746 -13.30 -15.38 -23.27
C ILE A 746 -12.07 -14.88 -22.48
N ALA A 747 -10.96 -15.61 -22.56
CA ALA A 747 -9.75 -15.36 -21.78
C ALA A 747 -8.91 -14.18 -22.31
N GLY A 748 -9.04 -13.83 -23.60
CA GLY A 748 -8.31 -12.79 -24.31
C GLY A 748 -8.71 -11.34 -23.98
N ASN A 749 -9.25 -11.09 -22.79
CA ASN A 749 -9.75 -9.79 -22.34
C ASN A 749 -9.21 -9.45 -20.94
N ILE A 750 -9.40 -8.20 -20.51
CA ILE A 750 -9.06 -7.79 -19.14
C ILE A 750 -9.93 -8.58 -18.15
N GLY A 751 -9.28 -9.33 -17.25
CA GLY A 751 -9.96 -10.20 -16.29
C GLY A 751 -10.43 -11.54 -16.88
N GLY A 752 -9.74 -12.05 -17.90
CA GLY A 752 -10.07 -13.33 -18.56
C GLY A 752 -10.19 -14.53 -17.61
N ALA A 753 -9.38 -14.58 -16.55
CA ALA A 753 -9.48 -15.63 -15.53
C ALA A 753 -10.86 -15.63 -14.82
N GLN A 754 -11.31 -14.45 -14.39
CA GLN A 754 -12.62 -14.26 -13.76
C GLN A 754 -13.76 -14.50 -14.74
N ALA A 755 -13.55 -14.18 -16.02
CA ALA A 755 -14.51 -14.47 -17.09
C ALA A 755 -14.72 -15.98 -17.25
N LEU A 756 -13.64 -16.77 -17.32
CA LEU A 756 -13.71 -18.23 -17.43
C LEU A 756 -14.43 -18.86 -16.23
N GLN A 757 -14.07 -18.46 -15.01
CA GLN A 757 -14.73 -18.92 -13.79
C GLN A 757 -16.23 -18.59 -13.81
N ALA A 758 -16.58 -17.34 -14.16
CA ALA A 758 -17.98 -16.91 -14.21
C ALA A 758 -18.79 -17.66 -15.28
N VAL A 759 -18.19 -18.01 -16.42
CA VAL A 759 -18.87 -18.83 -17.43
C VAL A 759 -19.18 -20.21 -16.88
N LEU A 760 -18.22 -20.89 -16.25
CA LEU A 760 -18.49 -22.22 -15.67
C LEU A 760 -19.51 -22.19 -14.53
N GLU A 761 -19.54 -21.11 -13.75
CA GLU A 761 -20.52 -20.93 -12.68
C GLU A 761 -21.94 -20.69 -13.24
N LEU A 762 -22.07 -19.83 -14.26
CA LEU A 762 -23.37 -19.26 -14.66
C LEU A 762 -23.98 -19.90 -15.90
N GLU A 763 -23.19 -20.65 -16.68
CA GLU A 763 -23.63 -21.27 -17.93
C GLU A 763 -24.86 -22.21 -17.78
N PRO A 764 -24.99 -23.05 -16.73
CA PRO A 764 -26.18 -23.88 -16.55
C PRO A 764 -27.46 -23.03 -16.46
N THR A 765 -27.46 -21.99 -15.63
CA THR A 765 -28.59 -21.06 -15.46
C THR A 765 -28.91 -20.29 -16.75
N LEU A 766 -27.88 -19.93 -17.52
CA LEU A 766 -28.06 -19.26 -18.81
C LEU A 766 -28.70 -20.20 -19.84
N ARG A 767 -28.29 -21.48 -19.88
CA ARG A 767 -28.90 -22.48 -20.78
C ARG A 767 -30.36 -22.75 -20.42
N GLU A 768 -30.68 -22.86 -19.13
CA GLU A 768 -32.07 -22.94 -18.65
C GLU A 768 -32.91 -21.72 -19.10
N SER A 769 -32.27 -20.56 -19.23
CA SER A 769 -32.87 -19.32 -19.73
C SER A 769 -32.83 -19.17 -21.27
N ASP A 770 -32.64 -20.28 -22.00
CA ASP A 770 -32.61 -20.39 -23.46
C ASP A 770 -31.46 -19.61 -24.14
N PHE A 771 -30.33 -19.36 -23.45
CA PHE A 771 -29.13 -18.83 -24.09
C PHE A 771 -28.26 -19.95 -24.67
N ARG A 772 -27.86 -19.82 -25.94
CA ARG A 772 -26.99 -20.79 -26.61
C ARG A 772 -25.54 -20.55 -26.23
N GLN A 773 -24.69 -21.55 -26.42
CA GLN A 773 -23.24 -21.42 -26.22
C GLN A 773 -22.65 -20.20 -26.95
N ALA A 774 -22.97 -20.01 -28.23
CA ALA A 774 -22.50 -18.85 -28.99
C ALA A 774 -22.99 -17.51 -28.39
N ASP A 775 -24.16 -17.48 -27.77
CA ASP A 775 -24.68 -16.30 -27.09
C ASP A 775 -23.86 -16.02 -25.81
N ILE A 776 -23.57 -17.06 -25.02
CA ILE A 776 -22.72 -16.99 -23.82
C ILE A 776 -21.31 -16.51 -24.18
N VAL A 777 -20.68 -17.11 -25.18
CA VAL A 777 -19.35 -16.72 -25.67
C VAL A 777 -19.34 -15.28 -26.19
N ASN A 778 -20.42 -14.84 -26.86
CA ASN A 778 -20.50 -13.45 -27.31
C ASN A 778 -20.60 -12.44 -26.15
N ILE A 779 -21.31 -12.79 -25.07
CA ILE A 779 -21.39 -11.96 -23.87
C ILE A 779 -20.05 -12.00 -23.11
N ALA A 780 -19.47 -13.20 -22.98
CA ALA A 780 -18.29 -13.44 -22.19
C ALA A 780 -16.97 -12.99 -22.84
N GLY A 781 -16.96 -12.86 -24.17
CA GLY A 781 -15.80 -12.47 -24.97
C GLY A 781 -15.54 -10.96 -25.04
N ASN A 782 -15.88 -10.21 -23.98
CA ASN A 782 -15.65 -8.78 -23.88
C ASN A 782 -15.20 -8.42 -22.46
N ASP A 783 -14.53 -7.28 -22.31
CA ASP A 783 -14.20 -6.71 -21.00
C ASP A 783 -15.46 -6.52 -20.12
N GLY A 784 -15.36 -6.94 -18.85
CA GLY A 784 -16.49 -6.87 -17.89
C GLY A 784 -17.55 -7.96 -18.07
N SER A 785 -17.16 -9.08 -18.69
CA SER A 785 -18.00 -10.24 -18.96
C SER A 785 -18.68 -10.83 -17.73
N THR A 786 -17.98 -10.97 -16.60
CA THR A 786 -18.56 -11.49 -15.35
C THR A 786 -19.78 -10.67 -14.94
N GLN A 787 -19.69 -9.34 -14.99
CA GLN A 787 -20.81 -8.44 -14.68
C GLN A 787 -21.91 -8.55 -15.74
N ALA A 788 -21.54 -8.68 -17.02
CA ALA A 788 -22.50 -8.81 -18.11
C ALA A 788 -23.33 -10.10 -18.00
N LEU A 789 -22.70 -11.25 -17.75
CA LEU A 789 -23.38 -12.54 -17.55
C LEU A 789 -24.32 -12.50 -16.35
N LYS A 790 -23.86 -11.95 -15.20
CA LYS A 790 -24.71 -11.76 -14.00
C LYS A 790 -25.90 -10.85 -14.29
N ALA A 791 -25.68 -9.72 -14.99
CA ALA A 791 -26.75 -8.82 -15.38
C ALA A 791 -27.76 -9.47 -16.35
N VAL A 792 -27.32 -10.36 -17.25
CA VAL A 792 -28.23 -11.11 -18.13
C VAL A 792 -29.15 -12.03 -17.32
N ILE A 793 -28.62 -12.74 -16.31
CA ILE A 793 -29.43 -13.58 -15.42
C ILE A 793 -30.40 -12.72 -14.60
N GLU A 794 -29.91 -11.65 -13.99
CA GLU A 794 -30.70 -10.81 -13.08
C GLU A 794 -31.79 -10.00 -13.81
N HIS A 795 -31.47 -9.44 -14.98
CA HIS A 795 -32.33 -8.50 -15.68
C HIS A 795 -33.04 -9.11 -16.90
N GLY A 796 -32.57 -10.25 -17.40
CA GLY A 796 -33.11 -10.94 -18.57
C GLY A 796 -34.62 -11.19 -18.51
N PRO A 797 -35.18 -11.73 -17.40
CA PRO A 797 -36.62 -11.95 -17.28
C PRO A 797 -37.45 -10.66 -17.41
N ARG A 798 -37.01 -9.58 -16.76
CA ARG A 798 -37.69 -8.27 -16.83
C ARG A 798 -37.62 -7.67 -18.23
N LEU A 799 -36.49 -7.84 -18.92
CA LEU A 799 -36.34 -7.42 -20.32
C LEU A 799 -37.26 -8.22 -21.25
N ARG A 800 -37.37 -9.54 -21.05
CA ARG A 800 -38.30 -10.39 -21.83
C ARG A 800 -39.76 -10.00 -21.61
N GLN A 801 -40.15 -9.66 -20.38
CA GLN A 801 -41.49 -9.13 -20.07
C GLN A 801 -41.80 -7.83 -20.82
N ARG A 802 -40.77 -7.01 -21.10
CA ARG A 802 -40.88 -5.80 -21.93
C ARG A 802 -40.80 -6.07 -23.44
N GLY A 803 -40.73 -7.33 -23.87
CA GLY A 803 -40.70 -7.72 -25.28
C GLY A 803 -39.32 -7.84 -25.91
N PHE A 804 -38.23 -7.66 -25.16
CA PHE A 804 -36.88 -7.91 -25.70
C PHE A 804 -36.66 -9.42 -25.88
N ASN A 805 -36.40 -9.84 -27.12
CA ASN A 805 -36.05 -11.23 -27.41
C ASN A 805 -34.58 -11.56 -27.05
N ARG A 806 -34.23 -12.85 -27.05
CA ARG A 806 -32.86 -13.32 -26.77
C ARG A 806 -31.80 -12.58 -27.58
N ALA A 807 -31.99 -12.49 -28.90
CA ALA A 807 -31.02 -11.84 -29.79
C ALA A 807 -30.79 -10.36 -29.43
N SER A 808 -31.84 -9.67 -28.99
CA SER A 808 -31.74 -8.27 -28.52
C SER A 808 -30.95 -8.17 -27.22
N ILE A 809 -31.22 -9.05 -26.25
CA ILE A 809 -30.48 -9.08 -24.99
C ILE A 809 -29.00 -9.39 -25.25
N VAL A 810 -28.70 -10.39 -26.08
CA VAL A 810 -27.33 -10.75 -26.47
C VAL A 810 -26.64 -9.61 -27.18
N LYS A 811 -27.33 -8.90 -28.09
CA LYS A 811 -26.76 -7.75 -28.80
C LYS A 811 -26.42 -6.60 -27.85
N ILE A 812 -27.23 -6.36 -26.82
CA ILE A 812 -26.97 -5.33 -25.81
C ILE A 812 -25.82 -5.75 -24.88
N ALA A 813 -25.86 -6.99 -24.40
CA ALA A 813 -24.91 -7.53 -23.42
C ALA A 813 -23.54 -7.87 -24.03
N GLY A 814 -23.47 -8.21 -25.31
CA GLY A 814 -22.26 -8.63 -26.04
C GLY A 814 -21.34 -7.50 -26.45
N ASN A 815 -21.18 -6.49 -25.60
CA ASN A 815 -20.25 -5.38 -25.77
C ASN A 815 -19.57 -5.06 -24.44
N SER A 816 -18.38 -4.45 -24.47
CA SER A 816 -17.80 -3.83 -23.27
C SER A 816 -18.77 -2.83 -22.66
N GLY A 817 -19.15 -3.06 -21.39
CA GLY A 817 -20.19 -2.28 -20.70
C GLY A 817 -21.62 -2.81 -20.85
N GLY A 818 -21.80 -4.04 -21.33
CA GLY A 818 -23.10 -4.67 -21.55
C GLY A 818 -23.99 -4.72 -20.31
N ALA A 819 -23.42 -4.97 -19.12
CA ALA A 819 -24.16 -4.94 -17.85
C ALA A 819 -24.85 -3.58 -17.61
N GLN A 820 -24.08 -2.50 -17.77
CA GLN A 820 -24.56 -1.13 -17.61
C GLN A 820 -25.59 -0.80 -18.69
N ALA A 821 -25.42 -1.31 -19.92
CA ALA A 821 -26.38 -1.12 -20.99
C ALA A 821 -27.72 -1.80 -20.68
N LEU A 822 -27.73 -3.06 -20.22
CA LEU A 822 -28.96 -3.76 -19.80
C LEU A 822 -29.66 -3.02 -18.64
N GLN A 823 -28.90 -2.57 -17.65
CA GLN A 823 -29.44 -1.80 -16.53
C GLN A 823 -30.02 -0.46 -17.00
N ALA A 824 -29.34 0.24 -17.90
CA ALA A 824 -29.81 1.49 -18.47
C ALA A 824 -31.11 1.30 -19.28
N VAL A 825 -31.22 0.23 -20.08
CA VAL A 825 -32.45 -0.10 -20.81
C VAL A 825 -33.63 -0.27 -19.86
N LEU A 826 -33.47 -1.00 -18.75
CA LEU A 826 -34.52 -1.15 -17.76
C LEU A 826 -34.88 0.17 -17.07
N LYS A 827 -33.86 0.89 -16.59
CA LYS A 827 -34.02 2.14 -15.83
C LYS A 827 -34.70 3.23 -16.64
N HIS A 828 -34.30 3.36 -17.91
CA HIS A 828 -34.70 4.47 -18.78
C HIS A 828 -35.78 4.11 -19.78
N GLY A 829 -36.10 2.83 -19.92
CA GLY A 829 -37.03 2.38 -20.93
C GLY A 829 -38.41 3.04 -20.87
N PRO A 830 -39.07 3.27 -19.70
CA PRO A 830 -40.38 3.94 -19.69
C PRO A 830 -40.33 5.33 -20.32
N THR A 831 -39.31 6.12 -19.98
CA THR A 831 -39.08 7.45 -20.55
C THR A 831 -38.77 7.41 -22.05
N LEU A 832 -38.10 6.35 -22.52
CA LEU A 832 -37.84 6.15 -23.95
C LEU A 832 -39.13 5.79 -24.70
N ASP A 833 -39.98 4.93 -24.12
CA ASP A 833 -41.28 4.54 -24.68
C ASP A 833 -42.20 5.77 -24.81
N GLU A 834 -42.32 6.59 -23.76
CA GLU A 834 -43.07 7.85 -23.76
C GLU A 834 -42.60 8.84 -24.83
N ARG A 835 -41.31 8.78 -25.19
CA ARG A 835 -40.70 9.62 -26.22
C ARG A 835 -40.74 8.99 -27.61
N GLY A 836 -41.45 7.88 -27.79
CA GLY A 836 -41.67 7.23 -29.08
C GLY A 836 -40.53 6.32 -29.55
N PHE A 837 -39.56 5.98 -28.70
CA PHE A 837 -38.53 5.00 -29.04
C PHE A 837 -39.08 3.58 -28.89
N ASN A 838 -39.23 2.87 -30.00
CA ASN A 838 -39.59 1.46 -29.97
C ASN A 838 -38.40 0.56 -29.56
N LEU A 839 -38.66 -0.73 -29.31
CA LEU A 839 -37.64 -1.70 -28.92
C LEU A 839 -36.48 -1.78 -29.93
N THR A 840 -36.75 -1.76 -31.23
CA THR A 840 -35.71 -1.79 -32.27
C THR A 840 -34.78 -0.58 -32.17
N ASN A 841 -35.33 0.59 -31.88
CA ASN A 841 -34.56 1.82 -31.68
C ASN A 841 -33.68 1.69 -30.44
N ILE A 842 -34.24 1.21 -29.32
CA ILE A 842 -33.50 1.01 -28.07
C ILE A 842 -32.36 0.00 -28.28
N VAL A 843 -32.61 -1.12 -28.96
CA VAL A 843 -31.57 -2.13 -29.27
C VAL A 843 -30.51 -1.56 -30.21
N LYS A 844 -30.88 -0.73 -31.20
CA LYS A 844 -29.91 -0.07 -32.09
C LYS A 844 -29.00 0.90 -31.32
N ILE A 845 -29.51 1.62 -30.34
CA ILE A 845 -28.73 2.55 -29.50
C ILE A 845 -27.88 1.79 -28.48
N ALA A 846 -28.49 0.86 -27.74
CA ALA A 846 -27.86 0.15 -26.63
C ALA A 846 -26.91 -0.97 -27.09
N GLY A 847 -27.10 -1.51 -28.29
CA GLY A 847 -26.38 -2.66 -28.85
C GLY A 847 -24.99 -2.35 -29.42
N ASN A 848 -24.36 -1.27 -28.97
CA ASN A 848 -23.00 -0.88 -29.33
C ASN A 848 -22.19 -0.56 -28.07
N GLY A 849 -20.86 -0.58 -28.16
CA GLY A 849 -19.98 -0.09 -27.10
C GLY A 849 -20.36 1.34 -26.68
N GLY A 850 -20.62 1.54 -25.38
CA GLY A 850 -21.11 2.79 -24.81
C GLY A 850 -22.65 2.99 -24.84
N GLY A 851 -23.41 1.92 -25.06
CA GLY A 851 -24.88 1.96 -25.19
C GLY A 851 -25.60 2.61 -24.00
N ALA A 852 -25.14 2.38 -22.77
CA ALA A 852 -25.71 3.03 -21.57
C ALA A 852 -25.59 4.56 -21.62
N GLN A 853 -24.42 5.06 -22.02
CA GLN A 853 -24.14 6.49 -22.18
C GLN A 853 -24.95 7.06 -23.34
N ALA A 854 -25.10 6.32 -24.43
CA ALA A 854 -25.90 6.74 -25.57
C ALA A 854 -27.39 6.87 -25.20
N LEU A 855 -27.98 5.89 -24.49
CA LEU A 855 -29.35 5.99 -23.99
C LEU A 855 -29.55 7.18 -23.06
N LYS A 856 -28.60 7.41 -22.15
CA LYS A 856 -28.63 8.57 -21.24
C LYS A 856 -28.57 9.88 -22.03
N ALA A 857 -27.67 9.99 -23.01
CA ALA A 857 -27.54 11.16 -23.86
C ALA A 857 -28.81 11.41 -24.70
N VAL A 858 -29.46 10.36 -25.22
CA VAL A 858 -30.75 10.49 -25.91
C VAL A 858 -31.82 11.09 -25.01
N ILE A 859 -31.86 10.71 -23.73
CA ILE A 859 -32.81 11.28 -22.77
C ILE A 859 -32.45 12.73 -22.42
N GLU A 860 -31.18 13.04 -22.23
CA GLU A 860 -30.74 14.38 -21.83
C GLU A 860 -30.81 15.39 -22.98
N HIS A 861 -30.50 14.97 -24.21
CA HIS A 861 -30.27 15.85 -25.36
C HIS A 861 -31.31 15.72 -26.46
N GLY A 862 -32.06 14.61 -26.50
CA GLY A 862 -33.07 14.33 -27.53
C GLY A 862 -34.10 15.46 -27.72
N PRO A 863 -34.74 16.00 -26.66
CA PRO A 863 -35.73 17.06 -26.81
C PRO A 863 -35.15 18.32 -27.46
N THR A 864 -33.94 18.72 -27.06
CA THR A 864 -33.24 19.88 -27.63
C THR A 864 -32.88 19.64 -29.10
N LEU A 865 -32.49 18.41 -29.47
CA LEU A 865 -32.23 18.05 -30.86
C LEU A 865 -33.51 18.10 -31.70
N GLN A 866 -34.64 17.63 -31.17
CA GLN A 866 -35.94 17.71 -31.85
C GLN A 866 -36.38 19.16 -32.08
N GLN A 867 -36.21 20.02 -31.08
CA GLN A 867 -36.46 21.47 -31.22
C GLN A 867 -35.57 22.12 -32.30
N ARG A 868 -34.40 21.55 -32.58
CA ARG A 868 -33.48 21.99 -33.63
C ARG A 868 -33.75 21.35 -35.01
N GLY A 869 -34.82 20.57 -35.12
CA GLY A 869 -35.30 20.00 -36.38
C GLY A 869 -34.85 18.56 -36.65
N PHE A 870 -34.07 17.92 -35.77
CA PHE A 870 -33.70 16.51 -35.93
C PHE A 870 -34.88 15.61 -35.52
N ASN A 871 -35.33 14.76 -36.43
CA ASN A 871 -36.40 13.83 -36.13
C ASN A 871 -35.89 12.64 -35.29
N LEU A 872 -36.79 11.76 -34.86
CA LEU A 872 -36.43 10.61 -34.01
C LEU A 872 -35.50 9.62 -34.74
N THR A 873 -35.69 9.41 -36.05
CA THR A 873 -34.82 8.57 -36.89
C THR A 873 -33.40 9.11 -36.91
N ASP A 874 -33.24 10.43 -37.09
CA ASP A 874 -31.93 11.10 -37.08
C ASP A 874 -31.21 10.85 -35.75
N ILE A 875 -31.92 11.02 -34.63
CA ILE A 875 -31.37 10.79 -33.28
C ILE A 875 -30.95 9.33 -33.10
N VAL A 876 -31.78 8.39 -33.54
CA VAL A 876 -31.49 6.95 -33.48
C VAL A 876 -30.31 6.58 -34.37
N GLU A 877 -30.14 7.23 -35.52
CA GLU A 877 -29.03 6.99 -36.43
C GLU A 877 -27.69 7.46 -35.85
N MET A 878 -27.66 8.70 -35.33
CA MET A 878 -26.49 9.28 -34.68
C MET A 878 -26.12 8.55 -33.39
N ALA A 879 -27.12 8.18 -32.58
CA ALA A 879 -26.90 7.47 -31.31
C ALA A 879 -26.62 5.98 -31.51
N GLY A 880 -27.03 5.39 -32.64
CA GLY A 880 -26.97 3.97 -32.95
C GLY A 880 -25.61 3.44 -33.42
N LYS A 881 -24.55 4.19 -33.19
CA LYS A 881 -23.16 3.85 -33.54
C LYS A 881 -22.26 3.91 -32.32
N GLY A 882 -21.08 3.28 -32.40
CA GLY A 882 -20.05 3.42 -31.38
C GLY A 882 -19.66 4.89 -31.18
N GLY A 883 -19.84 5.40 -29.95
CA GLY A 883 -19.64 6.83 -29.63
C GLY A 883 -20.87 7.73 -29.81
N GLY A 884 -22.07 7.16 -29.89
CA GLY A 884 -23.31 7.91 -30.13
C GLY A 884 -23.58 9.04 -29.13
N ALA A 885 -23.25 8.86 -27.84
CA ALA A 885 -23.38 9.93 -26.84
C ALA A 885 -22.55 11.17 -27.20
N GLN A 886 -21.30 10.95 -27.62
CA GLN A 886 -20.40 12.01 -28.05
C GLN A 886 -20.88 12.64 -29.36
N ALA A 887 -21.44 11.85 -30.28
CA ALA A 887 -22.00 12.35 -31.53
C ALA A 887 -23.18 13.31 -31.26
N LEU A 888 -24.16 12.91 -30.44
CA LEU A 888 -25.30 13.76 -30.07
C LEU A 888 -24.84 15.07 -29.40
N LYS A 889 -23.86 14.99 -28.49
CA LYS A 889 -23.28 16.16 -27.84
C LYS A 889 -22.58 17.08 -28.85
N ALA A 890 -21.76 16.53 -29.74
CA ALA A 890 -21.08 17.30 -30.77
C ALA A 890 -22.06 17.96 -31.75
N VAL A 891 -23.18 17.31 -32.09
CA VAL A 891 -24.24 17.91 -32.92
C VAL A 891 -24.90 19.09 -32.21
N LEU A 892 -25.15 18.99 -30.91
CA LEU A 892 -25.66 20.11 -30.12
C LEU A 892 -24.65 21.27 -30.03
N GLU A 893 -23.37 20.97 -29.86
CA GLU A 893 -22.33 21.99 -29.68
C GLU A 893 -21.92 22.67 -30.99
N HIS A 894 -21.78 21.90 -32.07
CA HIS A 894 -21.20 22.36 -33.34
C HIS A 894 -22.23 22.55 -34.46
N GLY A 895 -23.40 21.91 -34.36
CA GLY A 895 -24.44 21.95 -35.39
C GLY A 895 -24.85 23.36 -35.84
N PRO A 896 -25.13 24.31 -34.94
CA PRO A 896 -25.49 25.68 -35.33
C PRO A 896 -24.42 26.36 -36.20
N THR A 897 -23.15 26.22 -35.83
CA THR A 897 -22.03 26.81 -36.57
C THR A 897 -21.80 26.10 -37.91
N LEU A 898 -21.99 24.78 -37.96
CA LEU A 898 -21.93 24.04 -39.23
C LEU A 898 -23.05 24.48 -40.18
N ARG A 899 -24.27 24.73 -39.66
CA ARG A 899 -25.38 25.27 -40.47
C ARG A 899 -25.09 26.65 -41.03
N GLN A 900 -24.48 27.53 -40.24
CA GLN A 900 -24.03 28.85 -40.72
C GLN A 900 -22.98 28.73 -41.84
N ARG A 901 -22.27 27.60 -41.92
CA ARG A 901 -21.27 27.31 -42.96
C ARG A 901 -21.83 26.54 -44.15
N GLY A 902 -23.15 26.39 -44.24
CA GLY A 902 -23.85 25.82 -45.40
C GLY A 902 -24.17 24.33 -45.30
N PHE A 903 -23.78 23.64 -44.23
CA PHE A 903 -24.17 22.24 -44.02
C PHE A 903 -25.63 22.16 -43.59
N ASN A 904 -26.45 21.38 -44.29
CA ASN A 904 -27.85 21.16 -43.92
C ASN A 904 -27.95 20.08 -42.81
N LEU A 905 -29.18 19.79 -42.34
CA LEU A 905 -29.37 18.79 -41.28
C LEU A 905 -28.97 17.38 -41.72
N ILE A 906 -29.23 17.00 -42.97
CA ILE A 906 -28.87 15.69 -43.54
C ILE A 906 -27.35 15.53 -43.53
N ASP A 907 -26.62 16.56 -43.98
CA ASP A 907 -25.15 16.55 -43.97
C ASP A 907 -24.60 16.31 -42.55
N ILE A 908 -25.19 16.97 -41.55
CA ILE A 908 -24.78 16.82 -40.15
C ILE A 908 -25.09 15.41 -39.64
N VAL A 909 -26.27 14.87 -39.94
CA VAL A 909 -26.65 13.51 -39.56
C VAL A 909 -25.73 12.49 -40.21
N GLU A 910 -25.41 12.63 -41.49
CA GLU A 910 -24.56 11.70 -42.23
C GLU A 910 -23.15 11.65 -41.63
N MET A 911 -22.55 12.81 -41.36
CA MET A 911 -21.24 12.90 -40.72
C MET A 911 -21.25 12.37 -39.27
N ALA A 912 -22.34 12.59 -38.53
CA ALA A 912 -22.48 12.16 -37.14
C ALA A 912 -22.78 10.65 -37.00
N SER A 913 -23.45 10.05 -37.97
CA SER A 913 -23.99 8.68 -37.93
C SER A 913 -22.96 7.61 -38.26
N ASN A 914 -21.71 7.82 -37.85
CA ASN A 914 -20.59 6.92 -38.07
C ASN A 914 -19.72 6.79 -36.82
N THR A 915 -18.98 5.69 -36.70
CA THR A 915 -18.02 5.52 -35.60
C THR A 915 -16.97 6.64 -35.66
N GLY A 916 -16.94 7.50 -34.65
CA GLY A 916 -16.09 8.71 -34.63
C GLY A 916 -16.73 9.96 -35.24
N GLY A 917 -18.05 9.97 -35.46
CA GLY A 917 -18.77 11.12 -36.03
C GLY A 917 -18.60 12.42 -35.25
N ALA A 918 -18.48 12.37 -33.92
CA ALA A 918 -18.17 13.54 -33.10
C ALA A 918 -16.83 14.20 -33.51
N GLN A 919 -15.80 13.38 -33.72
CA GLN A 919 -14.49 13.85 -34.17
C GLN A 919 -14.55 14.33 -35.62
N ALA A 920 -15.36 13.70 -36.47
CA ALA A 920 -15.58 14.15 -37.84
C ALA A 920 -16.19 15.56 -37.85
N LEU A 921 -17.30 15.79 -37.14
CA LEU A 921 -17.94 17.10 -37.01
C LEU A 921 -16.98 18.17 -36.48
N LYS A 922 -16.23 17.85 -35.43
CA LYS A 922 -15.22 18.77 -34.88
C LYS A 922 -14.14 19.10 -35.91
N THR A 923 -13.64 18.11 -36.63
CA THR A 923 -12.59 18.31 -37.66
C THR A 923 -13.12 19.12 -38.85
N VAL A 924 -14.37 18.92 -39.27
CA VAL A 924 -15.03 19.73 -40.30
C VAL A 924 -15.21 21.17 -39.82
N LEU A 925 -15.58 21.37 -38.56
CA LEU A 925 -15.67 22.71 -37.98
C LEU A 925 -14.29 23.40 -37.91
N GLU A 926 -13.21 22.67 -37.59
CA GLU A 926 -11.87 23.25 -37.48
C GLU A 926 -11.22 23.52 -38.84
N HIS A 927 -11.35 22.59 -39.80
CA HIS A 927 -10.58 22.61 -41.05
C HIS A 927 -11.41 22.74 -42.32
N GLY A 928 -12.74 22.72 -42.21
CA GLY A 928 -13.66 22.88 -43.35
C GLY A 928 -13.35 24.12 -44.21
N PRO A 929 -13.12 25.32 -43.63
CA PRO A 929 -12.75 26.50 -44.42
C PRO A 929 -11.47 26.30 -45.25
N THR A 930 -10.44 25.66 -44.68
CA THR A 930 -9.19 25.38 -45.40
C THR A 930 -9.38 24.35 -46.49
N LEU A 931 -10.25 23.35 -46.30
CA LEU A 931 -10.60 22.39 -47.34
C LEU A 931 -11.37 23.07 -48.48
N ARG A 932 -12.30 23.98 -48.17
CA ARG A 932 -13.03 24.78 -49.16
C ARG A 932 -12.11 25.69 -49.98
N GLN A 933 -11.09 26.27 -49.37
CA GLN A 933 -10.05 27.06 -50.06
C GLN A 933 -9.17 26.21 -51.00
N ARG A 934 -9.24 24.88 -50.89
CA ARG A 934 -8.54 23.92 -51.76
C ARG A 934 -9.48 23.24 -52.75
N ASP A 935 -10.56 23.94 -53.10
CA ASP A 935 -11.55 23.53 -54.10
C ASP A 935 -12.30 22.23 -53.78
N LEU A 936 -12.35 21.81 -52.52
CA LEU A 936 -13.29 20.75 -52.11
C LEU A 936 -14.69 21.34 -51.95
N SER A 937 -15.69 20.69 -52.54
CA SER A 937 -17.10 21.02 -52.38
C SER A 937 -17.59 20.70 -50.95
N LEU A 938 -18.75 21.21 -50.54
CA LEU A 938 -19.36 20.78 -49.27
C LEU A 938 -19.69 19.28 -49.31
N ILE A 939 -20.13 18.77 -50.47
CA ILE A 939 -20.42 17.35 -50.70
C ILE A 939 -19.16 16.52 -50.50
N ASP A 940 -18.02 16.95 -51.04
CA ASP A 940 -16.74 16.25 -50.89
C ASP A 940 -16.34 16.14 -49.41
N ILE A 941 -16.53 17.23 -48.65
CA ILE A 941 -16.22 17.26 -47.21
C ILE A 941 -17.13 16.29 -46.45
N VAL A 942 -18.44 16.27 -46.76
CA VAL A 942 -19.40 15.33 -46.16
C VAL A 942 -19.00 13.90 -46.51
N GLU A 943 -18.73 13.59 -47.77
CA GLU A 943 -18.41 12.24 -48.22
C GLU A 943 -17.14 11.68 -47.53
N ILE A 944 -16.09 12.52 -47.40
CA ILE A 944 -14.87 12.16 -46.68
C ILE A 944 -15.16 11.99 -45.18
N ALA A 945 -15.92 12.90 -44.59
CA ALA A 945 -16.23 12.88 -43.16
C ALA A 945 -17.07 11.66 -42.78
N SER A 946 -18.11 11.33 -43.56
CA SER A 946 -19.02 10.21 -43.35
C SER A 946 -18.30 8.86 -43.48
N ASN A 947 -17.49 8.69 -44.52
CA ASN A 947 -16.92 7.36 -44.84
C ASN A 947 -15.45 7.18 -44.41
N GLY A 948 -14.66 8.24 -44.48
CA GLY A 948 -13.25 8.26 -44.12
C GLY A 948 -12.96 8.78 -42.70
N GLY A 949 -13.88 9.57 -42.14
CA GLY A 949 -13.78 10.15 -40.81
C GLY A 949 -12.76 11.28 -40.67
N ALA A 950 -12.60 11.75 -39.43
CA ALA A 950 -11.66 12.82 -39.07
C ALA A 950 -10.22 12.58 -39.55
N GLN A 951 -9.76 11.32 -39.54
CA GLN A 951 -8.41 10.99 -39.97
C GLN A 951 -8.23 11.14 -41.48
N ALA A 952 -9.26 10.85 -42.28
CA ALA A 952 -9.21 11.07 -43.71
C ALA A 952 -9.17 12.56 -44.04
N LEU A 953 -10.01 13.38 -43.38
CA LEU A 953 -9.96 14.85 -43.51
C LEU A 953 -8.56 15.40 -43.19
N LYS A 954 -7.95 14.96 -42.07
CA LYS A 954 -6.59 15.37 -41.69
C LYS A 954 -5.53 14.89 -42.67
N ALA A 955 -5.69 13.69 -43.23
CA ALA A 955 -4.79 13.17 -44.25
C ALA A 955 -4.90 13.97 -45.56
N VAL A 956 -6.10 14.31 -46.02
CA VAL A 956 -6.32 15.19 -47.18
C VAL A 956 -5.70 16.56 -46.94
N LEU A 957 -5.90 17.14 -45.75
CA LEU A 957 -5.30 18.42 -45.40
C LEU A 957 -3.76 18.38 -45.42
N LYS A 958 -3.16 17.31 -44.91
CA LYS A 958 -1.70 17.17 -44.82
C LYS A 958 -1.05 16.79 -46.15
N TYR A 959 -1.65 15.87 -46.90
CA TYR A 959 -1.02 15.21 -48.04
C TYR A 959 -1.66 15.55 -49.39
N GLY A 960 -2.87 16.10 -49.40
CA GLY A 960 -3.57 16.50 -50.62
C GLY A 960 -2.72 17.37 -51.56
N PRO A 961 -2.04 18.43 -51.08
CA PRO A 961 -1.19 19.26 -51.95
C PRO A 961 -0.06 18.48 -52.62
N VAL A 962 0.57 17.53 -51.91
CA VAL A 962 1.63 16.68 -52.46
C VAL A 962 1.08 15.77 -53.55
N LEU A 963 -0.11 15.20 -53.33
CA LEU A 963 -0.78 14.35 -54.33
C LEU A 963 -1.19 15.15 -55.57
N MET A 964 -1.69 16.39 -55.41
CA MET A 964 -2.03 17.25 -56.54
C MET A 964 -0.82 17.69 -57.34
N GLN A 965 0.31 18.02 -56.67
CA GLN A 965 1.57 18.31 -57.36
C GLN A 965 2.08 17.12 -58.17
N ALA A 966 1.79 15.89 -57.72
CA ALA A 966 2.06 14.65 -58.44
C ALA A 966 0.98 14.30 -59.50
N GLY A 967 0.08 15.24 -59.84
CA GLY A 967 -0.90 15.10 -60.91
C GLY A 967 -2.18 14.35 -60.55
N ARG A 968 -2.48 14.12 -59.26
CA ARG A 968 -3.78 13.55 -58.83
C ARG A 968 -4.84 14.65 -58.75
N SER A 969 -6.05 14.37 -59.23
CA SER A 969 -7.15 15.32 -59.12
C SER A 969 -7.76 15.33 -57.71
N ASN A 970 -8.46 16.41 -57.34
CA ASN A 970 -9.23 16.43 -56.09
C ASN A 970 -10.26 15.29 -56.05
N GLU A 971 -10.93 15.00 -57.16
CA GLU A 971 -11.91 13.91 -57.27
C GLU A 971 -11.29 12.55 -56.93
N GLU A 972 -10.09 12.26 -57.44
CA GLU A 972 -9.35 11.04 -57.08
C GLU A 972 -8.99 11.00 -55.58
N ILE A 973 -8.54 12.13 -55.03
CA ILE A 973 -8.17 12.22 -53.61
C ILE A 973 -9.40 12.00 -52.72
N VAL A 974 -10.53 12.62 -53.06
CA VAL A 974 -11.83 12.48 -52.37
C VAL A 974 -12.28 11.02 -52.42
N HIS A 975 -12.29 10.39 -53.60
CA HIS A 975 -12.69 8.98 -53.75
C HIS A 975 -11.85 8.01 -52.92
N VAL A 976 -10.54 8.28 -52.76
CA VAL A 976 -9.67 7.47 -51.90
C VAL A 976 -9.93 7.76 -50.43
N ALA A 977 -10.09 9.04 -50.08
CA ALA A 977 -10.33 9.51 -48.72
C ALA A 977 -11.67 9.01 -48.16
N ALA A 978 -12.72 9.02 -48.98
CA ALA A 978 -14.08 8.60 -48.68
C ALA A 978 -14.29 7.08 -48.68
N ARG A 979 -13.21 6.28 -48.66
CA ARG A 979 -13.31 4.85 -48.40
C ARG A 979 -12.90 4.54 -46.97
N ARG A 980 -13.45 3.46 -46.42
CA ARG A 980 -13.00 2.92 -45.13
C ARG A 980 -11.48 2.74 -45.11
N GLY A 981 -10.80 3.41 -44.19
CA GLY A 981 -9.32 3.43 -44.12
C GLY A 981 -8.63 4.43 -45.05
N GLY A 982 -9.36 5.42 -45.58
CA GLY A 982 -8.86 6.39 -46.56
C GLY A 982 -7.60 7.12 -46.14
N ALA A 983 -7.47 7.49 -44.86
CA ALA A 983 -6.25 8.09 -44.32
C ALA A 983 -4.99 7.23 -44.53
N GLY A 984 -5.11 5.92 -44.33
CA GLY A 984 -4.03 4.97 -44.56
C GLY A 984 -3.70 4.82 -46.05
N ARG A 985 -4.73 4.82 -46.90
CA ARG A 985 -4.55 4.78 -48.36
C ARG A 985 -3.85 6.03 -48.89
N ILE A 986 -4.25 7.22 -48.42
CA ILE A 986 -3.57 8.48 -48.75
C ILE A 986 -2.09 8.43 -48.34
N ARG A 987 -1.80 8.00 -47.11
CA ARG A 987 -0.41 7.85 -46.65
C ARG A 987 0.39 6.90 -47.53
N LYS A 988 -0.22 5.78 -47.96
CA LYS A 988 0.42 4.83 -48.86
C LYS A 988 0.67 5.42 -50.25
N MET A 989 -0.26 6.20 -50.79
CA MET A 989 -0.06 6.89 -52.07
C MET A 989 1.13 7.85 -52.01
N VAL A 990 1.27 8.60 -50.92
CA VAL A 990 2.42 9.51 -50.73
C VAL A 990 3.72 8.73 -50.58
N ALA A 991 3.72 7.65 -49.79
CA ALA A 991 4.92 6.81 -49.63
C ALA A 991 5.41 6.26 -50.98
N LEU A 992 4.49 5.76 -51.82
CA LEU A 992 4.81 5.27 -53.17
C LEU A 992 5.30 6.38 -54.13
N LEU A 993 4.89 7.63 -53.91
CA LEU A 993 5.43 8.76 -54.68
C LEU A 993 6.85 9.11 -54.23
N LEU A 994 7.11 9.09 -52.93
CA LEU A 994 8.43 9.35 -52.37
C LEU A 994 9.44 8.24 -52.67
N GLU A 995 8.98 6.99 -52.86
CA GLU A 995 9.84 5.89 -53.33
C GLU A 995 10.17 5.97 -54.83
N ARG A 996 9.37 6.73 -55.61
CA ARG A 996 9.58 6.92 -57.06
C ARG A 996 10.37 8.18 -57.41
N GLN A 997 10.61 9.05 -56.44
CA GLN A 997 11.49 10.22 -56.53
C GLN A 997 12.87 9.86 -56.01
#